data_AF-A0A6G7XEC9-F1
#
_entry.id   AF-A0A6G7XEC9-F1
#
_cell.length_a   1.000
_cell.length_b   1.000
_cell.length_c   1.000
_cell.angle_alpha   90.00
_cell.angle_beta   90.00
_cell.angle_gamma   90.00
#
_symmetry.space_group_name_H-M   'P 1'
#
loop_
_entity.id
_entity.type
_entity.pdbx_description
1 polymer ?
#
loop_
_entity_poly.entity_id
_entity_poly.type
_entity_poly.pdbx_seq_one_letter_code
_entity_poly.pdbx_strand_id
1 'polypeptide(L)'
;MTALVALCATFLPQVSSPGARADVPCAEDALTTRFDRSLTNDELIRYSAHIVQNGEVVYDGTGGGQPASARIWSGSKWLTSATILRLQELGMLDITAPISTYLPAGTVFYGSNGSITLEQLLSHTSGLNEALLPSGVSDPALLAAPLLAGAPQFAAGAQFLYMNGDYEVAAYIGQLVVQSATGAATLPSWDSVFHTYIGDPLGMTATTFSYNALGRGTAAAGATSTSADYGKFLAAILANDGSLLTPASIASMKTPRISWSPAAASARGQSGTIGYGLGVWLNDYNNDGVADAYNSAGMGGGVASWGFIDTLSNAYGMIMGTPSTQSGTASSSKTFIDLAGNIVGILREPCPVGNFNVTKTVSGAGSSLVPAATTFTVNYSYNNVGTPVTGTLSVKNGETKGLTALPTGTVVTLSEAAPTPIAGVVYGTPVFSGSGVTVSGSSATFTIGDGTTVNVGLENPTTLAPPTLGSFDVTKTVTGTGSGLVPATTGFTVNYSYDNAGAPVSGTLSVKNGETKGLTDLPKGTIVTLSEATPTPVTDVTYGEPVFSGNGVTVSGSSATFTIGDDTTVHVSLENPTTKTPPPPVVVDHFGDFEVTKKVTGNGSSLVPATTRFSVKYSYQKSGKVVSGSLAVKNGETQGLANIPTGTIVTLSEAKPSAVTGVSFGTPVFSGSGVTVTETGAKVTIGDGTTVKVSLENPTKATPPGTSTTTFSPTGLAVTGSTGVGILVGIGALLALAGGALVMRRKRYRKV
;
A
#
# COMPACT_ATOMS: atom_id res chain seq x y z
N MET A 1 -12.86 36.08 32.44
CA MET A 1 -11.40 35.82 32.36
C MET A 1 -11.00 35.08 33.63
N THR A 2 -10.89 33.74 33.54
CA THR A 2 -9.65 32.94 33.74
C THR A 2 -9.16 32.87 35.19
N ALA A 3 -8.77 31.75 35.78
CA ALA A 3 -8.81 30.30 35.55
C ALA A 3 -8.06 29.74 36.78
N LEU A 4 -8.51 28.62 37.38
CA LEU A 4 -7.67 27.51 37.87
C LEU A 4 -8.57 26.51 38.63
N VAL A 5 -9.04 25.50 37.90
CA VAL A 5 -9.42 24.21 38.47
C VAL A 5 -8.19 23.31 38.27
N ALA A 6 -7.55 22.94 39.37
CA ALA A 6 -6.40 22.04 39.36
C ALA A 6 -6.88 20.58 39.29
N LEU A 7 -6.37 19.92 38.25
CA LEU A 7 -6.49 18.51 37.88
C LEU A 7 -6.19 17.57 39.06
N CYS A 8 -7.15 16.73 39.44
CA CYS A 8 -6.89 15.50 40.18
C CYS A 8 -7.56 14.35 39.43
N ALA A 9 -6.92 13.91 38.35
CA ALA A 9 -7.31 12.71 37.62
C ALA A 9 -6.68 11.50 38.32
N THR A 10 -7.43 10.89 39.22
CA THR A 10 -7.10 9.56 39.77
C THR A 10 -7.25 8.53 38.65
N PHE A 11 -6.15 7.81 38.38
CA PHE A 11 -6.12 6.59 37.60
C PHE A 11 -7.19 5.61 38.10
N LEU A 12 -8.26 5.43 37.33
CA LEU A 12 -9.12 4.26 37.45
C LEU A 12 -8.43 3.10 36.72
N PRO A 13 -8.17 1.96 37.37
CA PRO A 13 -7.73 0.77 36.65
C PRO A 13 -8.88 0.35 35.74
N GLN A 14 -8.59 0.19 34.44
CA GLN A 14 -9.50 -0.49 33.54
C GLN A 14 -9.64 -1.93 34.03
N VAL A 15 -10.73 -2.19 34.76
CA VAL A 15 -11.25 -3.54 34.91
C VAL A 15 -11.78 -3.91 33.53
N SER A 16 -11.01 -4.70 32.79
CA SER A 16 -11.48 -5.40 31.62
C SER A 16 -12.64 -6.29 32.04
N SER A 17 -13.88 -5.86 31.77
CA SER A 17 -15.07 -6.68 31.89
C SER A 17 -14.88 -7.95 31.05
N PRO A 18 -15.25 -9.15 31.56
CA PRO A 18 -15.40 -10.31 30.70
C PRO A 18 -16.49 -10.02 29.66
N GLY A 19 -16.30 -10.49 28.42
CA GLY A 19 -17.01 -10.10 27.21
C GLY A 19 -18.51 -9.76 27.34
N ALA A 20 -18.86 -8.57 26.87
CA ALA A 20 -20.19 -8.22 26.37
C ALA A 20 -20.15 -8.28 24.84
N ARG A 21 -21.12 -8.79 24.06
CA ARG A 21 -22.40 -9.46 24.30
C ARG A 21 -22.94 -9.80 22.89
N ALA A 22 -23.22 -11.06 22.57
CA ALA A 22 -23.44 -11.52 21.19
C ALA A 22 -24.87 -12.05 20.89
N ASP A 23 -25.79 -12.02 21.86
CA ASP A 23 -26.93 -12.96 21.82
C ASP A 23 -28.32 -12.37 21.50
N VAL A 24 -28.41 -11.20 20.86
CA VAL A 24 -29.70 -10.48 20.77
C VAL A 24 -30.47 -10.66 19.44
N PRO A 25 -29.86 -10.74 18.24
CA PRO A 25 -30.63 -10.82 16.98
C PRO A 25 -31.48 -12.10 16.85
N CYS A 26 -31.03 -13.22 17.41
CA CYS A 26 -31.74 -14.49 17.28
C CYS A 26 -32.99 -14.56 18.15
N ALA A 27 -32.98 -13.90 19.31
CA ALA A 27 -34.11 -13.89 20.22
C ALA A 27 -35.30 -13.14 19.58
N GLU A 28 -35.04 -12.01 18.91
CA GLU A 28 -36.07 -11.22 18.23
C GLU A 28 -36.84 -12.04 17.17
N ASP A 29 -36.13 -12.71 16.27
CA ASP A 29 -36.73 -13.54 15.22
C ASP A 29 -37.51 -14.73 15.79
N ALA A 30 -36.94 -15.40 16.81
CA ALA A 30 -37.57 -16.54 17.46
C ALA A 30 -38.83 -16.13 18.24
N LEU A 31 -38.79 -15.00 18.94
CA LEU A 31 -39.94 -14.44 19.66
C LEU A 31 -41.04 -14.02 18.69
N THR A 32 -40.68 -13.33 17.60
CA THR A 32 -41.63 -12.94 16.55
C THR A 32 -42.34 -14.17 15.98
N THR A 33 -41.57 -15.17 15.58
CA THR A 33 -42.10 -16.44 15.07
C THR A 33 -43.01 -17.13 16.10
N ARG A 34 -42.66 -17.07 17.38
CA ARG A 34 -43.45 -17.70 18.45
C ARG A 34 -44.78 -16.99 18.68
N PHE A 35 -44.79 -15.65 18.68
CA PHE A 35 -46.01 -14.87 18.84
C PHE A 35 -46.93 -14.99 17.63
N ASP A 36 -46.38 -14.94 16.41
CA ASP A 36 -47.15 -15.17 15.18
C ASP A 36 -47.81 -16.55 15.20
N ARG A 37 -47.04 -17.59 15.55
CA ARG A 37 -47.57 -18.95 15.73
C ARG A 37 -48.69 -19.03 16.77
N SER A 38 -48.59 -18.24 17.84
CA SER A 38 -49.62 -18.20 18.88
C SER A 38 -50.97 -17.72 18.34
N LEU A 39 -50.95 -16.79 17.37
CA LEU A 39 -52.17 -16.34 16.71
C LEU A 39 -52.64 -17.36 15.66
N THR A 40 -51.74 -17.87 14.81
CA THR A 40 -52.13 -18.79 13.72
C THR A 40 -52.64 -20.15 14.22
N ASN A 41 -52.17 -20.60 15.38
CA ASN A 41 -52.61 -21.84 16.00
C ASN A 41 -53.79 -21.65 16.98
N ASP A 42 -54.39 -20.45 17.01
CA ASP A 42 -55.44 -20.09 17.97
C ASP A 42 -55.03 -20.38 19.42
N GLU A 43 -53.77 -20.17 19.82
CA GLU A 43 -53.36 -20.21 21.24
C GLU A 43 -53.76 -18.91 21.94
N LEU A 44 -53.58 -17.80 21.24
CA LEU A 44 -53.97 -16.44 21.65
C LEU A 44 -54.95 -15.85 20.65
N ILE A 45 -55.99 -15.20 21.16
CA ILE A 45 -56.87 -14.35 20.35
C ILE A 45 -56.16 -13.02 20.06
N ARG A 46 -55.42 -12.51 21.04
CA ARG A 46 -54.74 -11.21 21.01
C ARG A 46 -53.68 -11.14 22.10
N TYR A 47 -52.63 -10.34 21.89
CA TYR A 47 -51.56 -10.14 22.86
C TYR A 47 -50.89 -8.77 22.72
N SER A 48 -50.19 -8.36 23.78
CA SER A 48 -49.18 -7.31 23.77
C SER A 48 -48.01 -7.77 24.64
N ALA A 49 -46.78 -7.53 24.19
CA ALA A 49 -45.60 -7.91 24.93
C ALA A 49 -44.50 -6.86 24.78
N HIS A 50 -43.78 -6.63 25.88
CA HIS A 50 -42.56 -5.84 25.90
C HIS A 50 -41.51 -6.68 26.64
N ILE A 51 -40.47 -7.10 25.92
CA ILE A 51 -39.45 -8.02 26.39
C ILE A 51 -38.09 -7.38 26.12
N VAL A 52 -37.30 -7.30 27.19
CA VAL A 52 -35.95 -6.77 27.17
C VAL A 52 -35.03 -7.89 27.57
N GLN A 53 -34.06 -8.17 26.72
CA GLN A 53 -32.96 -9.04 27.07
C GLN A 53 -31.73 -8.18 26.95
N ASN A 54 -30.84 -8.33 27.90
CA ASN A 54 -29.55 -7.74 27.76
C ASN A 54 -29.56 -6.19 27.65
N GLY A 55 -30.50 -5.55 28.33
CA GLY A 55 -30.69 -4.09 28.26
C GLY A 55 -31.21 -3.57 26.93
N GLU A 56 -31.47 -4.45 25.96
CA GLU A 56 -32.01 -4.14 24.64
C GLU A 56 -33.42 -4.72 24.50
N VAL A 57 -34.30 -3.97 23.86
CA VAL A 57 -35.67 -4.44 23.57
C VAL A 57 -35.56 -5.49 22.47
N VAL A 58 -35.84 -6.75 22.82
CA VAL A 58 -35.77 -7.89 21.88
C VAL A 58 -37.14 -8.27 21.33
N TYR A 59 -38.21 -7.77 21.93
CA TYR A 59 -39.55 -7.85 21.37
C TYR A 59 -40.43 -6.74 21.95
N ASP A 60 -41.04 -5.94 21.08
CA ASP A 60 -42.11 -5.01 21.46
C ASP A 60 -43.19 -5.04 20.40
N GLY A 61 -44.36 -5.58 20.75
CA GLY A 61 -45.36 -5.88 19.74
C GLY A 61 -46.74 -6.18 20.30
N THR A 62 -47.73 -6.04 19.43
CA THR A 62 -49.13 -6.37 19.70
C THR A 62 -49.72 -7.18 18.56
N GLY A 63 -50.62 -8.13 18.87
CA GLY A 63 -51.34 -8.95 17.91
C GLY A 63 -52.83 -9.06 18.25
N GLY A 64 -53.67 -9.30 17.23
CA GLY A 64 -55.12 -9.52 17.41
C GLY A 64 -55.92 -8.33 17.96
N GLY A 65 -55.37 -7.11 17.92
CA GLY A 65 -56.04 -5.91 18.44
C GLY A 65 -56.10 -5.85 19.97
N GLN A 66 -55.06 -6.33 20.66
CA GLN A 66 -54.94 -6.19 22.11
C GLN A 66 -54.96 -4.71 22.54
N PRO A 67 -55.76 -4.33 23.55
CA PRO A 67 -55.69 -3.00 24.12
C PRO A 67 -54.30 -2.70 24.69
N ALA A 68 -53.80 -1.47 24.49
CA ALA A 68 -52.50 -1.05 24.99
C ALA A 68 -52.39 -1.18 26.52
N SER A 69 -53.50 -0.95 27.24
CA SER A 69 -53.62 -1.10 28.69
C SER A 69 -54.68 -2.15 29.03
N ALA A 70 -54.38 -3.04 29.96
CA ALA A 70 -55.26 -4.11 30.38
C ALA A 70 -55.11 -4.41 31.87
N ARG A 71 -56.13 -5.05 32.46
CA ARG A 71 -56.03 -5.58 33.83
C ARG A 71 -55.00 -6.69 33.88
N ILE A 72 -54.08 -6.58 34.83
CA ILE A 72 -53.01 -7.55 35.03
C ILE A 72 -53.32 -8.54 36.17
N TRP A 73 -54.51 -8.46 36.77
CA TRP A 73 -54.98 -9.40 37.78
C TRP A 73 -53.90 -9.66 38.85
N SER A 74 -53.61 -10.93 39.17
CA SER A 74 -52.61 -11.29 40.18
C SER A 74 -51.19 -10.75 39.93
N GLY A 75 -50.86 -10.27 38.73
CA GLY A 75 -49.62 -9.50 38.49
C GLY A 75 -49.52 -8.22 39.35
N SER A 76 -50.64 -7.78 39.93
CA SER A 76 -50.72 -6.69 40.93
C SER A 76 -49.94 -7.00 42.21
N LYS A 77 -49.85 -8.28 42.61
CA LYS A 77 -49.24 -8.71 43.89
C LYS A 77 -47.76 -8.35 43.98
N TRP A 78 -47.05 -8.41 42.86
CA TRP A 78 -45.63 -8.06 42.82
C TRP A 78 -45.44 -6.55 43.05
N LEU A 79 -46.21 -5.71 42.36
CA LEU A 79 -46.23 -4.26 42.60
C LEU A 79 -46.59 -3.96 44.07
N THR A 80 -47.59 -4.65 44.62
CA THR A 80 -48.00 -4.45 46.01
C THR A 80 -46.91 -4.83 47.01
N SER A 81 -46.23 -5.96 46.80
CA SER A 81 -45.11 -6.38 47.66
C SER A 81 -43.95 -5.39 47.60
N ALA A 82 -43.61 -4.90 46.40
CA ALA A 82 -42.58 -3.88 46.22
C ALA A 82 -42.93 -2.58 46.96
N THR A 83 -44.18 -2.11 46.88
CA THR A 83 -44.64 -0.94 47.64
C THR A 83 -44.49 -1.14 49.15
N ILE A 84 -44.90 -2.28 49.69
CA ILE A 84 -44.78 -2.58 51.13
C ILE A 84 -43.30 -2.61 51.57
N LEU A 85 -42.43 -3.24 50.78
CA LEU A 85 -41.00 -3.24 51.06
C LEU A 85 -40.37 -1.85 50.95
N ARG A 86 -40.86 -1.00 50.06
CA ARG A 86 -40.43 0.39 49.98
C ARG A 86 -40.81 1.16 51.25
N LEU A 87 -42.01 0.95 51.77
CA LEU A 87 -42.42 1.54 53.05
C LEU A 87 -41.55 1.03 54.23
N GLN A 88 -41.11 -0.23 54.19
CA GLN A 88 -40.16 -0.76 55.16
C GLN A 88 -38.81 -0.03 55.10
N GLU A 89 -38.26 0.17 53.91
CA GLU A 89 -36.98 0.88 53.73
C GLU A 89 -37.02 2.33 54.23
N LEU A 90 -38.20 2.95 54.18
CA LEU A 90 -38.46 4.27 54.73
C LEU A 90 -38.67 4.26 56.25
N GLY A 91 -38.59 3.10 56.91
CA GLY A 91 -38.77 2.93 58.35
C GLY A 91 -40.21 3.07 58.82
N MET A 92 -41.19 3.00 57.91
CA MET A 92 -42.61 3.18 58.25
C MET A 92 -43.26 1.91 58.81
N LEU A 93 -42.73 0.74 58.41
CA LEU A 93 -43.19 -0.57 58.86
C LEU A 93 -42.02 -1.57 58.91
N ASP A 94 -42.25 -2.72 59.51
CA ASP A 94 -41.39 -3.90 59.52
C ASP A 94 -42.25 -5.09 59.12
N ILE A 95 -41.89 -5.77 58.03
CA ILE A 95 -42.71 -6.85 57.50
C ILE A 95 -42.77 -8.06 58.45
N THR A 96 -41.80 -8.18 59.35
CA THR A 96 -41.71 -9.26 60.33
C THR A 96 -42.48 -8.95 61.61
N ALA A 97 -42.90 -7.69 61.80
CA ALA A 97 -43.70 -7.31 62.95
C ALA A 97 -45.14 -7.85 62.83
N PRO A 98 -45.76 -8.21 63.96
CA PRO A 98 -47.20 -8.43 64.07
C PRO A 98 -47.99 -7.29 63.42
N ILE A 99 -48.94 -7.58 62.54
CA ILE A 99 -49.75 -6.54 61.89
C ILE A 99 -50.60 -5.74 62.89
N SER A 100 -50.89 -6.31 64.07
CA SER A 100 -51.54 -5.60 65.17
C SER A 100 -50.77 -4.36 65.66
N THR A 101 -49.48 -4.27 65.36
CA THR A 101 -48.63 -3.11 65.70
C THR A 101 -49.07 -1.84 64.96
N TYR A 102 -49.70 -1.99 63.80
CA TYR A 102 -50.05 -0.86 62.92
C TYR A 102 -51.54 -0.52 62.94
N LEU A 103 -52.35 -1.30 63.67
CA LEU A 103 -53.78 -1.08 63.77
C LEU A 103 -54.09 -0.01 64.84
N PRO A 104 -55.20 0.73 64.69
CA PRO A 104 -55.65 1.67 65.73
C PRO A 104 -55.80 0.99 67.10
N ALA A 105 -55.47 1.70 68.17
CA ALA A 105 -55.57 1.18 69.54
C ALA A 105 -56.99 0.67 69.84
N GLY A 106 -57.08 -0.53 70.43
CA GLY A 106 -58.36 -1.21 70.72
C GLY A 106 -58.93 -2.04 69.57
N THR A 107 -58.30 -2.05 68.39
CA THR A 107 -58.65 -2.99 67.32
C THR A 107 -58.23 -4.42 67.69
N VAL A 108 -59.20 -5.33 67.84
CA VAL A 108 -58.94 -6.76 68.16
C VAL A 108 -58.89 -7.57 66.86
N PHE A 109 -57.69 -7.90 66.41
CA PHE A 109 -57.49 -8.75 65.23
C PHE A 109 -57.49 -10.23 65.61
N TYR A 110 -58.45 -11.03 65.09
CA TYR A 110 -58.64 -12.47 65.36
C TYR A 110 -58.39 -12.88 66.82
N GLY A 111 -59.42 -12.78 67.69
CA GLY A 111 -59.49 -13.40 69.03
C GLY A 111 -58.15 -13.66 69.74
N SER A 112 -57.63 -12.67 70.46
CA SER A 112 -56.37 -12.70 71.22
C SER A 112 -55.12 -13.07 70.40
N ASN A 113 -54.48 -12.02 69.88
CA ASN A 113 -53.08 -11.91 69.44
C ASN A 113 -52.71 -12.51 68.07
N GLY A 114 -53.08 -11.80 67.01
CA GLY A 114 -52.16 -10.84 66.38
C GLY A 114 -50.81 -11.32 65.83
N SER A 115 -50.49 -12.61 65.82
CA SER A 115 -49.18 -13.14 65.41
C SER A 115 -48.92 -13.14 63.89
N ILE A 116 -49.94 -12.82 63.07
CA ILE A 116 -49.79 -12.70 61.61
C ILE A 116 -48.88 -11.50 61.31
N THR A 117 -47.88 -11.72 60.46
CA THR A 117 -46.96 -10.67 59.99
C THR A 117 -47.29 -10.26 58.56
N LEU A 118 -46.82 -9.08 58.13
CA LEU A 118 -46.93 -8.67 56.73
C LEU A 118 -46.19 -9.63 55.80
N GLU A 119 -45.05 -10.18 56.25
CA GLU A 119 -44.32 -11.21 55.52
C GLU A 119 -45.19 -12.45 55.23
N GLN A 120 -45.99 -12.88 56.21
CA GLN A 120 -46.89 -14.01 56.04
C GLN A 120 -48.06 -13.70 55.12
N LEU A 121 -48.56 -12.45 55.11
CA LEU A 121 -49.54 -11.99 54.13
C LEU A 121 -48.95 -12.03 52.72
N LEU A 122 -47.79 -11.41 52.51
CA LEU A 122 -47.14 -11.33 51.20
C LEU A 122 -46.66 -12.70 50.65
N SER A 123 -46.57 -13.72 51.51
CA SER A 123 -46.18 -15.09 51.14
C SER A 123 -47.33 -16.11 51.15
N HIS A 124 -48.57 -15.68 51.39
CA HIS A 124 -49.75 -16.55 51.48
C HIS A 124 -49.67 -17.62 52.59
N THR A 125 -49.06 -17.26 53.71
CA THR A 125 -48.90 -18.13 54.88
C THR A 125 -49.60 -17.60 56.12
N SER A 126 -50.48 -16.60 55.98
CA SER A 126 -51.15 -15.92 57.10
C SER A 126 -52.16 -16.80 57.83
N GLY A 127 -52.83 -17.73 57.14
CA GLY A 127 -54.00 -18.43 57.67
C GLY A 127 -55.27 -17.59 57.69
N LEU A 128 -55.28 -16.42 57.03
CA LEU A 128 -56.43 -15.54 56.96
C LEU A 128 -57.62 -16.24 56.30
N ASN A 129 -58.82 -16.03 56.85
CA ASN A 129 -60.04 -16.59 56.28
C ASN A 129 -60.68 -15.62 55.29
N GLU A 130 -60.30 -15.74 54.01
CA GLU A 130 -60.82 -14.88 52.93
C GLU A 130 -62.35 -14.96 52.79
N ALA A 131 -62.98 -16.08 53.16
CA ALA A 131 -64.45 -16.21 53.11
C ALA A 131 -65.17 -15.28 54.11
N LEU A 132 -64.46 -14.77 55.11
CA LEU A 132 -64.99 -13.76 56.02
C LEU A 132 -64.89 -12.35 55.42
N LEU A 133 -63.99 -12.13 54.46
CA LEU A 133 -63.92 -10.84 53.76
C LEU A 133 -65.12 -10.72 52.82
N PRO A 134 -65.92 -9.64 52.88
CA PRO A 134 -67.04 -9.49 51.98
C PRO A 134 -66.55 -9.54 50.52
N SER A 135 -67.29 -10.24 49.67
CA SER A 135 -66.91 -10.45 48.28
C SER A 135 -66.82 -9.10 47.55
N GLY A 136 -65.67 -8.84 46.91
CA GLY A 136 -65.44 -7.58 46.20
C GLY A 136 -65.17 -6.38 47.10
N VAL A 137 -64.71 -6.58 48.34
CA VAL A 137 -64.29 -5.46 49.20
C VAL A 137 -63.04 -4.80 48.64
N SER A 138 -63.24 -3.53 48.33
CA SER A 138 -62.27 -2.55 47.89
C SER A 138 -62.11 -1.40 48.87
N ASP A 139 -62.83 -1.49 49.99
CA ASP A 139 -62.92 -0.45 51.00
C ASP A 139 -62.17 -0.93 52.23
N PRO A 140 -61.01 -0.33 52.54
CA PRO A 140 -60.23 -0.73 53.69
C PRO A 140 -60.99 -0.56 55.02
N ALA A 141 -62.01 0.31 55.08
CA ALA A 141 -62.87 0.44 56.25
C ALA A 141 -63.84 -0.76 56.42
N LEU A 142 -64.18 -1.47 55.34
CA LEU A 142 -64.99 -2.69 55.37
C LEU A 142 -64.17 -3.95 55.68
N LEU A 143 -62.84 -3.90 55.52
CA LEU A 143 -61.95 -4.95 56.01
C LEU A 143 -61.97 -5.01 57.54
N ALA A 144 -62.22 -3.90 58.25
CA ALA A 144 -62.19 -3.87 59.71
C ALA A 144 -63.21 -4.81 60.37
N ALA A 145 -64.44 -4.94 59.85
CA ALA A 145 -65.51 -5.66 60.54
C ALA A 145 -65.36 -7.21 60.58
N PRO A 146 -64.97 -7.90 59.49
CA PRO A 146 -64.74 -9.34 59.53
C PRO A 146 -63.42 -9.77 60.17
N LEU A 147 -62.39 -8.90 60.14
CA LEU A 147 -61.10 -9.13 60.82
C LEU A 147 -61.23 -9.18 62.36
N LEU A 148 -62.33 -8.66 62.90
CA LEU A 148 -62.65 -8.63 64.34
C LEU A 148 -63.44 -9.87 64.82
N ALA A 149 -64.02 -10.69 63.93
CA ALA A 149 -65.07 -11.66 64.29
C ALA A 149 -64.75 -13.15 64.03
N GLY A 150 -63.63 -13.47 63.35
CA GLY A 150 -63.30 -14.83 62.89
C GLY A 150 -62.22 -15.57 63.70
N ALA A 151 -62.00 -16.83 63.34
CA ALA A 151 -60.80 -17.61 63.67
C ALA A 151 -59.98 -17.86 62.38
N PRO A 152 -58.63 -17.90 62.44
CA PRO A 152 -57.82 -18.20 61.25
C PRO A 152 -58.10 -19.63 60.75
N GLN A 153 -57.98 -19.84 59.43
CA GLN A 153 -58.18 -21.16 58.80
C GLN A 153 -57.10 -22.16 59.22
N PHE A 154 -55.89 -21.66 59.49
CA PHE A 154 -54.75 -22.41 60.02
C PHE A 154 -53.81 -21.45 60.76
N ALA A 155 -52.89 -21.99 61.58
CA ALA A 155 -51.92 -21.15 62.28
C ALA A 155 -50.99 -20.42 61.31
N ALA A 156 -50.65 -19.15 61.59
CA ALA A 156 -49.76 -18.37 60.75
C ALA A 156 -48.40 -19.09 60.55
N GLY A 157 -47.93 -19.15 59.30
CA GLY A 157 -46.74 -19.90 58.88
C GLY A 157 -46.94 -21.40 58.69
N ALA A 158 -48.08 -21.99 59.09
CA ALA A 158 -48.25 -23.45 59.09
C ALA A 158 -48.54 -24.04 57.70
N GLN A 159 -49.18 -23.27 56.81
CA GLN A 159 -49.58 -23.73 55.48
C GLN A 159 -49.46 -22.60 54.45
N PHE A 160 -49.47 -22.97 53.18
CA PHE A 160 -49.59 -22.05 52.05
C PHE A 160 -51.01 -22.13 51.49
N LEU A 161 -51.69 -20.99 51.40
CA LEU A 161 -52.99 -20.86 50.76
C LEU A 161 -53.07 -19.55 49.98
N TYR A 162 -52.98 -19.63 48.65
CA TYR A 162 -53.04 -18.48 47.76
C TYR A 162 -54.41 -17.80 47.80
N MET A 163 -54.46 -16.54 48.24
CA MET A 163 -55.70 -15.77 48.43
C MET A 163 -55.51 -14.28 48.15
N ASN A 164 -56.55 -13.56 47.75
CA ASN A 164 -56.45 -12.11 47.52
C ASN A 164 -56.49 -11.33 48.84
N GLY A 165 -57.25 -11.82 49.82
CA GLY A 165 -57.42 -11.20 51.13
C GLY A 165 -56.12 -10.81 51.84
N ASP A 166 -55.07 -11.62 51.71
CA ASP A 166 -53.76 -11.30 52.27
C ASP A 166 -53.22 -9.94 51.81
N TYR A 167 -53.33 -9.69 50.50
CA TYR A 167 -52.81 -8.49 49.86
C TYR A 167 -53.67 -7.28 50.14
N GLU A 168 -54.98 -7.46 50.30
CA GLU A 168 -55.88 -6.37 50.72
C GLU A 168 -55.58 -5.92 52.14
N VAL A 169 -55.32 -6.85 53.05
CA VAL A 169 -54.91 -6.52 54.42
C VAL A 169 -53.53 -5.87 54.42
N ALA A 170 -52.56 -6.39 53.66
CA ALA A 170 -51.23 -5.79 53.56
C ALA A 170 -51.30 -4.35 53.04
N ALA A 171 -52.10 -4.10 52.00
CA ALA A 171 -52.32 -2.77 51.46
C ALA A 171 -52.98 -1.82 52.47
N TYR A 172 -53.98 -2.30 53.21
CA TYR A 172 -54.61 -1.50 54.26
C TYR A 172 -53.62 -1.06 55.35
N ILE A 173 -52.78 -1.99 55.81
CA ILE A 173 -51.71 -1.67 56.75
C ILE A 173 -50.74 -0.64 56.14
N GLY A 174 -50.36 -0.81 54.87
CA GLY A 174 -49.56 0.17 54.13
C GLY A 174 -50.20 1.57 54.10
N GLN A 175 -51.50 1.66 53.85
CA GLN A 175 -52.24 2.94 53.86
C GLN A 175 -52.25 3.58 55.26
N LEU A 176 -52.46 2.78 56.31
CA LEU A 176 -52.47 3.26 57.70
C LEU A 176 -51.10 3.82 58.12
N VAL A 177 -50.01 3.12 57.82
CA VAL A 177 -48.67 3.60 58.19
C VAL A 177 -48.29 4.85 57.41
N VAL A 178 -48.69 4.95 56.13
CA VAL A 178 -48.46 6.18 55.34
C VAL A 178 -49.29 7.33 55.90
N GLN A 179 -50.56 7.10 56.23
CA GLN A 179 -51.40 8.12 56.87
C GLN A 179 -50.74 8.63 58.16
N SER A 180 -50.29 7.71 59.01
CA SER A 180 -49.63 8.04 60.28
C SER A 180 -48.31 8.79 60.06
N ALA A 181 -47.47 8.36 59.11
CA ALA A 181 -46.17 8.97 58.85
C ALA A 181 -46.28 10.36 58.21
N THR A 182 -47.31 10.58 57.39
CA THR A 182 -47.54 11.86 56.67
C THR A 182 -48.43 12.83 57.44
N GLY A 183 -49.13 12.38 58.47
CA GLY A 183 -50.13 13.18 59.18
C GLY A 183 -51.38 13.48 58.34
N ALA A 184 -51.66 12.68 57.30
CA ALA A 184 -52.79 12.90 56.41
C ALA A 184 -54.13 12.78 57.15
N ALA A 185 -55.02 13.76 56.92
CA ALA A 185 -56.33 13.81 57.57
C ALA A 185 -57.26 12.64 57.19
N THR A 186 -57.03 12.04 56.02
CA THR A 186 -57.78 10.89 55.50
C THR A 186 -56.84 9.78 55.09
N LEU A 187 -57.32 8.54 55.15
CA LEU A 187 -56.57 7.38 54.66
C LEU A 187 -56.29 7.54 53.15
N PRO A 188 -55.02 7.49 52.69
CA PRO A 188 -54.71 7.59 51.27
C PRO A 188 -55.21 6.35 50.51
N SER A 189 -55.57 6.51 49.24
CA SER A 189 -55.92 5.35 48.39
C SER A 189 -54.68 4.48 48.13
N TRP A 190 -54.88 3.18 47.91
CA TRP A 190 -53.77 2.29 47.58
C TRP A 190 -53.06 2.71 46.29
N ASP A 191 -53.82 3.18 45.30
CA ASP A 191 -53.30 3.77 44.06
C ASP A 191 -52.35 4.95 44.34
N SER A 192 -52.75 5.88 45.22
CA SER A 192 -51.91 7.01 45.61
C SER A 192 -50.65 6.57 46.36
N VAL A 193 -50.75 5.57 47.23
CA VAL A 193 -49.58 4.98 47.91
C VAL A 193 -48.62 4.36 46.88
N PHE A 194 -49.13 3.52 45.97
CA PHE A 194 -48.32 2.93 44.90
C PHE A 194 -47.63 4.00 44.03
N HIS A 195 -48.37 5.02 43.57
CA HIS A 195 -47.81 6.08 42.74
C HIS A 195 -46.72 6.85 43.48
N THR A 196 -46.97 7.24 44.73
CA THR A 196 -45.99 8.00 45.53
C THR A 196 -44.67 7.28 45.70
N TYR A 197 -44.70 5.96 45.93
CA TYR A 197 -43.50 5.21 46.35
C TYR A 197 -42.89 4.33 45.25
N ILE A 198 -43.63 3.99 44.20
CA ILE A 198 -43.17 3.12 43.10
C ILE A 198 -43.49 3.75 41.73
N GLY A 199 -44.77 4.04 41.47
CA GLY A 199 -45.24 4.40 40.12
C GLY A 199 -44.62 5.68 39.56
N ASP A 200 -44.70 6.79 40.29
CA ASP A 200 -44.19 8.09 39.84
C ASP A 200 -42.66 8.14 39.76
N PRO A 201 -41.89 7.60 40.74
CA PRO A 201 -40.43 7.48 40.62
C PRO A 201 -39.96 6.74 39.36
N LEU A 202 -40.75 5.77 38.89
CA LEU A 202 -40.46 4.99 37.68
C LEU A 202 -41.13 5.55 36.41
N GLY A 203 -41.98 6.57 36.53
CA GLY A 203 -42.77 7.10 35.42
C GLY A 203 -43.80 6.11 34.86
N MET A 204 -44.40 5.27 35.70
CA MET A 204 -45.48 4.33 35.36
C MET A 204 -46.85 5.01 35.31
N THR A 205 -47.03 5.95 34.39
CA THR A 205 -48.21 6.82 34.32
C THR A 205 -49.47 6.16 33.75
N ALA A 206 -49.34 5.00 33.10
CA ALA A 206 -50.42 4.19 32.57
C ALA A 206 -50.69 2.94 33.43
N THR A 207 -50.11 2.87 34.63
CA THR A 207 -50.40 1.86 35.64
C THR A 207 -51.24 2.46 36.75
N THR A 208 -52.42 1.91 37.02
CA THR A 208 -53.28 2.37 38.12
C THR A 208 -53.89 1.18 38.86
N PHE A 209 -54.07 1.33 40.16
CA PHE A 209 -54.91 0.46 40.97
C PHE A 209 -56.34 1.00 40.97
N SER A 210 -57.07 0.69 39.90
CA SER A 210 -58.47 1.07 39.74
C SER A 210 -59.33 -0.17 39.50
N TYR A 211 -60.42 -0.31 40.23
CA TYR A 211 -61.51 -1.21 39.82
C TYR A 211 -62.55 -0.29 39.26
N ASN A 212 -62.94 -0.64 38.05
CA ASN A 212 -64.18 -0.25 37.42
C ASN A 212 -64.46 1.26 37.41
N ALA A 213 -65.56 1.64 36.76
CA ALA A 213 -65.94 3.03 36.62
C ALA A 213 -66.34 3.70 37.95
N LEU A 214 -66.24 3.00 39.09
CA LEU A 214 -66.63 3.45 40.43
C LEU A 214 -65.45 3.59 41.42
N GLY A 215 -64.18 3.42 41.01
CA GLY A 215 -63.00 3.68 41.87
C GLY A 215 -62.64 2.60 42.91
N ARG A 216 -63.07 1.38 42.64
CA ARG A 216 -63.06 0.15 43.44
C ARG A 216 -61.80 -0.68 43.84
N GLY A 217 -60.56 -0.24 43.58
CA GLY A 217 -59.41 -1.14 43.22
C GLY A 217 -58.97 -2.13 44.31
N THR A 218 -58.49 -3.34 43.98
CA THR A 218 -57.87 -4.28 44.95
C THR A 218 -56.36 -4.38 44.77
N ALA A 219 -55.59 -4.48 45.85
CA ALA A 219 -54.13 -4.58 45.81
C ALA A 219 -53.64 -5.94 45.28
N ALA A 220 -54.48 -6.97 45.37
CA ALA A 220 -54.17 -8.32 44.90
C ALA A 220 -54.39 -8.53 43.41
N ALA A 221 -55.32 -7.78 42.79
CA ALA A 221 -55.80 -8.07 41.44
C ALA A 221 -56.27 -6.85 40.61
N GLY A 222 -56.28 -5.66 41.19
CA GLY A 222 -56.92 -4.47 40.63
C GLY A 222 -56.03 -3.58 39.76
N ALA A 223 -54.75 -3.90 39.59
CA ALA A 223 -53.89 -3.10 38.72
C ALA A 223 -54.29 -3.26 37.25
N THR A 224 -54.34 -2.13 36.56
CA THR A 224 -54.38 -2.03 35.11
C THR A 224 -53.06 -1.41 34.67
N SER A 225 -52.39 -1.98 33.67
CA SER A 225 -51.06 -1.55 33.22
C SER A 225 -50.91 -1.73 31.70
N THR A 226 -49.86 -1.14 31.14
CA THR A 226 -49.31 -1.51 29.83
C THR A 226 -48.14 -2.48 30.00
N SER A 227 -47.72 -3.17 28.94
CA SER A 227 -46.52 -4.01 28.95
C SER A 227 -45.26 -3.17 29.17
N ALA A 228 -45.19 -1.99 28.56
CA ALA A 228 -44.07 -1.06 28.69
C ALA A 228 -43.95 -0.48 30.11
N ASP A 229 -45.04 -0.05 30.74
CA ASP A 229 -44.98 0.51 32.10
C ASP A 229 -44.58 -0.53 33.13
N TYR A 230 -45.17 -1.73 33.07
CA TYR A 230 -44.76 -2.83 33.94
C TYR A 230 -43.29 -3.21 33.67
N GLY A 231 -42.85 -3.10 32.42
CA GLY A 231 -41.45 -3.23 32.02
C GLY A 231 -40.50 -2.28 32.76
N LYS A 232 -40.92 -1.03 33.06
CA LYS A 232 -40.10 -0.09 33.86
C LYS A 232 -39.89 -0.58 35.29
N PHE A 233 -40.93 -1.14 35.91
CA PHE A 233 -40.84 -1.78 37.22
C PHE A 233 -39.88 -2.97 37.18
N LEU A 234 -40.03 -3.86 36.19
CA LEU A 234 -39.16 -5.03 36.06
C LEU A 234 -37.69 -4.64 35.79
N ALA A 235 -37.47 -3.60 34.99
CA ALA A 235 -36.14 -3.05 34.72
C ALA A 235 -35.45 -2.60 36.01
N ALA A 236 -36.16 -1.87 36.88
CA ALA A 236 -35.64 -1.40 38.15
C ALA A 236 -35.33 -2.55 39.12
N ILE A 237 -36.18 -3.59 39.16
CA ILE A 237 -35.93 -4.79 39.98
C ILE A 237 -34.72 -5.57 39.46
N LEU A 238 -34.58 -5.75 38.15
CA LEU A 238 -33.44 -6.46 37.56
C LEU A 238 -32.12 -5.69 37.69
N ALA A 239 -32.16 -4.36 37.50
CA ALA A 239 -30.99 -3.50 37.66
C ALA A 239 -30.38 -3.62 39.06
N ASN A 240 -31.25 -3.79 40.08
CA ASN A 240 -30.85 -4.12 41.45
C ASN A 240 -29.74 -3.20 42.00
N ASP A 241 -29.79 -1.92 41.65
CA ASP A 241 -28.76 -0.91 41.92
C ASP A 241 -29.11 0.00 43.12
N GLY A 242 -30.24 -0.26 43.78
CA GLY A 242 -30.74 0.55 44.89
C GLY A 242 -31.59 1.76 44.48
N SER A 243 -31.83 1.97 43.18
CA SER A 243 -32.60 3.13 42.68
C SER A 243 -34.07 3.12 43.10
N LEU A 244 -34.70 1.93 43.13
CA LEU A 244 -36.08 1.74 43.57
C LEU A 244 -36.18 1.08 44.95
N LEU A 245 -35.62 -0.13 45.05
CA LEU A 245 -35.50 -0.93 46.27
C LEU A 245 -34.03 -1.29 46.47
N THR A 246 -33.62 -1.42 47.72
CA THR A 246 -32.27 -1.90 48.06
C THR A 246 -32.08 -3.34 47.59
N PRO A 247 -30.82 -3.75 47.32
CA PRO A 247 -30.52 -5.14 46.98
C PRO A 247 -30.99 -6.16 48.03
N ALA A 248 -31.01 -5.76 49.31
CA ALA A 248 -31.51 -6.61 50.40
C ALA A 248 -33.03 -6.84 50.30
N SER A 249 -33.82 -5.81 49.98
CA SER A 249 -35.27 -5.95 49.77
C SER A 249 -35.58 -6.80 48.55
N ILE A 250 -34.88 -6.58 47.42
CA ILE A 250 -35.05 -7.40 46.22
C ILE A 250 -34.66 -8.86 46.49
N ALA A 251 -33.57 -9.11 47.22
CA ALA A 251 -33.20 -10.44 47.66
C ALA A 251 -34.28 -11.09 48.55
N SER A 252 -34.86 -10.34 49.50
CA SER A 252 -35.97 -10.82 50.34
C SER A 252 -37.20 -11.19 49.52
N MET A 253 -37.54 -10.43 48.46
CA MET A 253 -38.67 -10.74 47.58
C MET A 253 -38.55 -12.11 46.93
N LYS A 254 -37.35 -12.46 46.48
CA LYS A 254 -37.08 -13.70 45.74
C LYS A 254 -36.48 -14.82 46.60
N THR A 255 -36.38 -14.60 47.91
CA THR A 255 -36.03 -15.65 48.88
C THR A 255 -37.25 -16.55 49.12
N PRO A 256 -37.10 -17.87 49.06
CA PRO A 256 -38.23 -18.78 49.29
C PRO A 256 -38.77 -18.65 50.71
N ARG A 257 -40.05 -18.30 50.84
CA ARG A 257 -40.81 -18.49 52.09
C ARG A 257 -41.52 -19.84 52.09
N ILE A 258 -41.83 -20.33 50.90
CA ILE A 258 -42.31 -21.68 50.65
C ILE A 258 -41.48 -22.28 49.52
N SER A 259 -41.05 -23.53 49.71
CA SER A 259 -40.38 -24.33 48.68
C SER A 259 -41.14 -25.64 48.45
N TRP A 260 -41.17 -26.08 47.20
CA TRP A 260 -41.81 -27.33 46.79
C TRP A 260 -40.84 -28.21 46.02
N SER A 261 -40.95 -29.52 46.21
CA SER A 261 -40.39 -30.46 45.23
C SER A 261 -41.15 -30.34 43.90
N PRO A 262 -40.55 -30.69 42.76
CA PRO A 262 -41.24 -30.68 41.47
C PRO A 262 -42.57 -31.45 41.49
N ALA A 263 -42.59 -32.62 42.14
CA ALA A 263 -43.82 -33.42 42.31
C ALA A 263 -44.89 -32.68 43.12
N ALA A 264 -44.51 -31.97 44.19
CA ALA A 264 -45.44 -31.19 45.00
C ALA A 264 -45.96 -29.96 44.27
N ALA A 265 -45.13 -29.30 43.44
CA ALA A 265 -45.55 -28.18 42.60
C ALA A 265 -46.54 -28.64 41.51
N SER A 266 -46.24 -29.75 40.82
CA SER A 266 -47.14 -30.34 39.82
C SER A 266 -48.47 -30.80 40.41
N ALA A 267 -48.47 -31.40 41.60
CA ALA A 267 -49.69 -31.79 42.31
C ALA A 267 -50.60 -30.59 42.65
N ARG A 268 -50.04 -29.37 42.72
CA ARG A 268 -50.76 -28.11 42.95
C ARG A 268 -51.15 -27.39 41.66
N GLY A 269 -50.88 -27.99 40.49
CA GLY A 269 -51.08 -27.34 39.19
C GLY A 269 -50.11 -26.19 38.91
N GLN A 270 -48.99 -26.13 39.64
CA GLN A 270 -47.97 -25.08 39.54
C GLN A 270 -46.66 -25.64 38.97
N SER A 271 -46.76 -26.53 37.97
CA SER A 271 -45.60 -27.12 37.29
C SER A 271 -44.66 -26.03 36.77
N GLY A 272 -43.35 -26.20 36.99
CA GLY A 272 -42.36 -25.19 36.62
C GLY A 272 -42.18 -24.07 37.64
N THR A 273 -42.83 -24.16 38.81
CA THR A 273 -42.50 -23.37 40.00
C THR A 273 -41.84 -24.26 41.05
N ILE A 274 -40.96 -23.65 41.85
CA ILE A 274 -40.22 -24.31 42.93
C ILE A 274 -40.57 -23.73 44.29
N GLY A 275 -41.40 -22.68 44.33
CA GLY A 275 -41.80 -22.03 45.56
C GLY A 275 -42.49 -20.69 45.37
N TYR A 276 -42.64 -19.99 46.49
CA TYR A 276 -43.21 -18.64 46.55
C TYR A 276 -42.37 -17.74 47.46
N GLY A 277 -42.11 -16.53 46.98
CA GLY A 277 -41.41 -15.46 47.71
C GLY A 277 -42.40 -14.45 48.29
N LEU A 278 -42.06 -13.16 48.22
CA LEU A 278 -42.97 -12.05 48.54
C LEU A 278 -43.58 -11.52 47.24
N GLY A 279 -44.79 -12.01 46.90
CA GLY A 279 -45.54 -11.59 45.71
C GLY A 279 -45.08 -12.16 44.37
N VAL A 280 -44.15 -13.11 44.39
CA VAL A 280 -43.58 -13.73 43.20
C VAL A 280 -43.56 -15.25 43.32
N TRP A 281 -43.93 -15.90 42.22
CA TRP A 281 -43.67 -17.32 42.01
C TRP A 281 -42.20 -17.51 41.65
N LEU A 282 -41.54 -18.46 42.28
CA LEU A 282 -40.13 -18.78 42.03
C LEU A 282 -40.07 -19.93 41.04
N ASN A 283 -39.25 -19.82 39.99
CA ASN A 283 -39.16 -20.81 38.90
C ASN A 283 -37.85 -21.59 38.91
N ASP A 284 -36.73 -20.94 39.26
CA ASP A 284 -35.38 -21.53 39.26
C ASP A 284 -34.54 -20.96 40.42
N TYR A 285 -33.64 -21.76 41.02
CA TYR A 285 -32.74 -21.32 42.10
C TYR A 285 -31.28 -21.29 41.62
N ASN A 286 -30.52 -20.27 42.03
CA ASN A 286 -29.07 -20.37 42.00
C ASN A 286 -28.52 -21.27 43.12
N ASN A 287 -27.21 -21.49 43.09
CA ASN A 287 -26.47 -22.24 44.10
C ASN A 287 -26.56 -21.66 45.52
N ASP A 288 -27.01 -20.40 45.68
CA ASP A 288 -27.18 -19.73 46.97
C ASP A 288 -28.61 -19.85 47.52
N GLY A 289 -29.50 -20.60 46.85
CA GLY A 289 -30.89 -20.81 47.27
C GLY A 289 -31.81 -19.61 47.01
N VAL A 290 -31.38 -18.67 46.17
CA VAL A 290 -32.12 -17.47 45.78
C VAL A 290 -32.65 -17.65 44.35
N ALA A 291 -33.86 -17.18 44.05
CA ALA A 291 -34.40 -17.39 42.72
C ALA A 291 -33.67 -16.55 41.64
N ASP A 292 -33.32 -17.22 40.54
CA ASP A 292 -32.74 -16.60 39.34
C ASP A 292 -33.81 -16.31 38.28
N ALA A 293 -34.91 -17.05 38.30
CA ALA A 293 -36.09 -16.78 37.49
C ALA A 293 -37.34 -16.78 38.37
N TYR A 294 -38.17 -15.76 38.20
CA TYR A 294 -39.37 -15.56 38.98
C TYR A 294 -40.38 -14.69 38.23
N ASN A 295 -41.66 -14.87 38.55
CA ASN A 295 -42.75 -14.22 37.83
C ASN A 295 -43.92 -13.85 38.74
N SER A 296 -44.83 -13.03 38.21
CA SER A 296 -46.15 -12.83 38.79
C SER A 296 -47.21 -12.92 37.69
N ALA A 297 -47.80 -14.12 37.59
CA ALA A 297 -48.87 -14.41 36.65
C ALA A 297 -50.21 -13.81 37.12
N GLY A 298 -50.97 -13.25 36.19
CA GLY A 298 -52.29 -12.70 36.44
C GLY A 298 -53.34 -13.27 35.50
N MET A 299 -54.43 -13.82 36.03
CA MET A 299 -55.50 -14.41 35.23
C MET A 299 -56.89 -14.04 35.74
N GLY A 300 -57.76 -13.62 34.83
CA GLY A 300 -59.16 -13.34 35.13
C GLY A 300 -59.90 -12.69 33.96
N GLY A 301 -61.22 -12.80 33.91
CA GLY A 301 -62.05 -12.12 32.90
C GLY A 301 -61.65 -12.36 31.44
N GLY A 302 -61.07 -13.53 31.13
CA GLY A 302 -60.56 -13.88 29.80
C GLY A 302 -59.22 -13.25 29.42
N VAL A 303 -58.60 -12.46 30.31
CA VAL A 303 -57.30 -11.83 30.10
C VAL A 303 -56.26 -12.48 31.01
N ALA A 304 -55.07 -12.68 30.48
CA ALA A 304 -53.91 -13.19 31.16
C ALA A 304 -52.74 -12.21 31.05
N SER A 305 -51.87 -12.23 32.04
CA SER A 305 -50.62 -11.47 32.08
C SER A 305 -49.51 -12.25 32.75
N TRP A 306 -48.28 -11.99 32.36
CA TRP A 306 -47.08 -12.65 32.86
C TRP A 306 -45.93 -11.65 32.87
N GLY A 307 -45.67 -11.07 34.04
CA GLY A 307 -44.46 -10.29 34.31
C GLY A 307 -43.37 -11.24 34.82
N PHE A 308 -42.19 -11.21 34.23
CA PHE A 308 -41.07 -12.08 34.61
C PHE A 308 -39.73 -11.37 34.65
N ILE A 309 -38.82 -11.91 35.45
CA ILE A 309 -37.39 -11.65 35.42
C ILE A 309 -36.67 -12.99 35.32
N ASP A 310 -35.66 -13.04 34.45
CA ASP A 310 -34.70 -14.14 34.34
C ASP A 310 -33.28 -13.57 34.34
N THR A 311 -32.58 -13.77 35.45
CA THR A 311 -31.22 -13.26 35.64
C THR A 311 -30.16 -14.06 34.87
N LEU A 312 -30.44 -15.33 34.51
CA LEU A 312 -29.51 -16.15 33.71
C LEU A 312 -29.40 -15.63 32.28
N SER A 313 -30.55 -15.25 31.71
CA SER A 313 -30.64 -14.61 30.40
C SER A 313 -30.45 -13.10 30.44
N ASN A 314 -30.28 -12.52 31.64
CA ASN A 314 -30.35 -11.07 31.92
C ASN A 314 -31.53 -10.41 31.18
N ALA A 315 -32.72 -10.99 31.38
CA ALA A 315 -33.93 -10.63 30.67
C ALA A 315 -35.09 -10.32 31.63
N TYR A 316 -36.01 -9.48 31.17
CA TYR A 316 -37.29 -9.26 31.80
C TYR A 316 -38.35 -8.98 30.75
N GLY A 317 -39.62 -9.14 31.12
CA GLY A 317 -40.69 -8.77 30.21
C GLY A 317 -42.07 -8.87 30.82
N MET A 318 -43.00 -8.20 30.15
CA MET A 318 -44.42 -8.28 30.45
C MET A 318 -45.16 -8.75 29.20
N ILE A 319 -45.83 -9.89 29.31
CA ILE A 319 -46.71 -10.44 28.28
C ILE A 319 -48.14 -10.30 28.77
N MET A 320 -49.03 -9.77 27.95
CA MET A 320 -50.47 -9.68 28.22
C MET A 320 -51.22 -10.28 27.05
N GLY A 321 -52.30 -11.01 27.28
CA GLY A 321 -53.06 -11.59 26.18
C GLY A 321 -54.40 -12.16 26.58
N THR A 322 -55.18 -12.53 25.57
CA THR A 322 -56.45 -13.25 25.72
C THR A 322 -56.23 -14.65 25.17
N PRO A 323 -56.08 -15.68 26.01
CA PRO A 323 -55.91 -17.05 25.53
C PRO A 323 -57.21 -17.55 24.89
N SER A 324 -57.10 -18.37 23.85
CA SER A 324 -58.31 -18.95 23.24
C SER A 324 -58.95 -20.00 24.16
N THR A 325 -60.27 -20.17 24.02
CA THR A 325 -61.04 -21.20 24.73
C THR A 325 -61.25 -22.47 23.90
N GLN A 326 -60.69 -22.55 22.68
CA GLN A 326 -61.00 -23.61 21.70
C GLN A 326 -60.06 -24.83 21.74
N SER A 327 -58.93 -24.80 22.47
CA SER A 327 -58.05 -25.97 22.57
C SER A 327 -58.61 -27.00 23.56
N GLY A 328 -59.30 -28.00 23.04
CA GLY A 328 -60.10 -29.01 23.77
C GLY A 328 -59.40 -29.88 24.83
N THR A 329 -58.22 -29.54 25.34
CA THR A 329 -57.56 -30.25 26.46
C THR A 329 -56.58 -29.33 27.24
N ALA A 330 -57.03 -28.21 27.81
CA ALA A 330 -56.39 -27.51 28.93
C ALA A 330 -57.25 -26.29 29.34
N SER A 331 -57.22 -25.86 30.61
CA SER A 331 -57.75 -24.53 30.95
C SER A 331 -56.97 -23.46 30.16
N SER A 332 -57.65 -22.45 29.62
CA SER A 332 -57.03 -21.32 28.89
C SER A 332 -55.84 -20.69 29.63
N SER A 333 -55.85 -20.78 30.96
CA SER A 333 -54.74 -20.48 31.86
C SER A 333 -53.47 -21.27 31.58
N LYS A 334 -53.56 -22.59 31.45
CA LYS A 334 -52.38 -23.43 31.23
C LYS A 334 -51.73 -23.13 29.87
N THR A 335 -52.53 -22.93 28.82
CA THR A 335 -52.01 -22.56 27.48
C THR A 335 -51.15 -21.29 27.53
N PHE A 336 -51.60 -20.28 28.26
CA PHE A 336 -50.86 -19.03 28.41
C PHE A 336 -49.59 -19.17 29.25
N ILE A 337 -49.65 -19.96 30.34
CA ILE A 337 -48.47 -20.26 31.17
C ILE A 337 -47.43 -21.01 30.35
N ASP A 338 -47.85 -22.01 29.57
CA ASP A 338 -46.95 -22.76 28.68
C ASP A 338 -46.32 -21.83 27.64
N LEU A 339 -47.10 -20.93 27.01
CA LEU A 339 -46.58 -19.91 26.10
C LEU A 339 -45.50 -19.04 26.77
N ALA A 340 -45.80 -18.49 27.95
CA ALA A 340 -44.87 -17.64 28.68
C ALA A 340 -43.58 -18.40 29.06
N GLY A 341 -43.71 -19.65 29.49
CA GLY A 341 -42.56 -20.53 29.74
C GLY A 341 -41.71 -20.78 28.49
N ASN A 342 -42.34 -21.00 27.33
CA ASN A 342 -41.63 -21.14 26.05
C ASN A 342 -40.88 -19.86 25.67
N ILE A 343 -41.46 -18.69 25.93
CA ILE A 343 -40.80 -17.39 25.66
C ILE A 343 -39.55 -17.24 26.54
N VAL A 344 -39.62 -17.56 27.83
CA VAL A 344 -38.44 -17.57 28.71
C VAL A 344 -37.42 -18.60 28.23
N GLY A 345 -37.87 -19.76 27.74
CA GLY A 345 -37.00 -20.77 27.11
C GLY A 345 -36.23 -20.22 25.91
N ILE A 346 -36.90 -19.53 24.99
CA ILE A 346 -36.26 -18.88 23.83
C ILE A 346 -35.16 -17.91 24.27
N LEU A 347 -35.38 -17.15 25.34
CA LEU A 347 -34.39 -16.22 25.88
C LEU A 347 -33.17 -16.92 26.52
N ARG A 348 -33.28 -18.19 26.90
CA ARG A 348 -32.19 -19.01 27.45
C ARG A 348 -31.39 -19.75 26.38
N GLU A 349 -31.93 -19.88 25.16
CA GLU A 349 -31.22 -20.54 24.08
C GLU A 349 -30.06 -19.67 23.59
N PRO A 350 -28.82 -20.20 23.53
CA PRO A 350 -27.70 -19.46 22.97
C PRO A 350 -27.95 -19.17 21.49
N CYS A 351 -27.57 -17.99 21.01
CA CYS A 351 -27.74 -17.67 19.60
C CYS A 351 -26.98 -18.66 18.72
N PRO A 352 -27.59 -19.18 17.64
CA PRO A 352 -26.86 -19.89 16.61
C PRO A 352 -25.82 -18.96 15.98
N VAL A 353 -24.55 -19.36 15.99
CA VAL A 353 -23.44 -18.54 15.49
C VAL A 353 -22.70 -19.20 14.33
N GLY A 354 -22.09 -18.37 13.49
CA GLY A 354 -21.16 -18.80 12.44
C GLY A 354 -19.90 -17.92 12.41
N ASN A 355 -19.06 -18.15 11.41
CA ASN A 355 -17.77 -17.49 11.27
C ASN A 355 -17.58 -16.95 9.85
N PHE A 356 -16.57 -16.12 9.64
CA PHE A 356 -16.02 -15.90 8.32
C PHE A 356 -14.50 -15.85 8.36
N ASN A 357 -13.88 -16.20 7.23
CA ASN A 357 -12.44 -16.15 7.02
C ASN A 357 -12.15 -15.36 5.75
N VAL A 358 -11.05 -14.61 5.75
CA VAL A 358 -10.49 -13.88 4.61
C VAL A 358 -9.11 -14.43 4.35
N THR A 359 -8.89 -15.00 3.17
CA THR A 359 -7.57 -15.48 2.72
C THR A 359 -6.99 -14.49 1.72
N LYS A 360 -5.82 -13.93 2.05
CA LYS A 360 -5.18 -12.91 1.21
C LYS A 360 -4.25 -13.53 0.18
N THR A 361 -4.34 -13.08 -1.07
CA THR A 361 -3.41 -13.43 -2.15
C THR A 361 -2.89 -12.17 -2.81
N VAL A 362 -1.60 -12.14 -3.16
CA VAL A 362 -0.98 -11.13 -4.01
C VAL A 362 -0.51 -11.82 -5.28
N SER A 363 -0.96 -11.34 -6.44
CA SER A 363 -0.75 -11.98 -7.74
C SER A 363 -0.20 -10.99 -8.78
N GLY A 364 0.14 -11.48 -9.97
CA GLY A 364 0.61 -10.66 -11.08
C GLY A 364 2.13 -10.39 -11.09
N ALA A 365 2.60 -9.63 -12.08
CA ALA A 365 4.01 -9.46 -12.40
C ALA A 365 4.82 -8.73 -11.31
N GLY A 366 4.17 -7.88 -10.51
CA GLY A 366 4.80 -7.15 -9.40
C GLY A 366 4.88 -7.95 -8.08
N SER A 367 4.26 -9.13 -8.01
CA SER A 367 4.06 -9.85 -6.74
C SER A 367 5.36 -10.25 -6.06
N SER A 368 6.39 -10.59 -6.84
CA SER A 368 7.72 -10.95 -6.33
C SER A 368 8.46 -9.80 -5.63
N LEU A 369 8.07 -8.55 -5.89
CA LEU A 369 8.63 -7.36 -5.24
C LEU A 369 7.94 -7.02 -3.91
N VAL A 370 6.79 -7.65 -3.61
CA VAL A 370 6.06 -7.43 -2.36
C VAL A 370 6.68 -8.30 -1.25
N PRO A 371 7.28 -7.71 -0.20
CA PRO A 371 7.87 -8.49 0.88
C PRO A 371 6.85 -9.40 1.57
N ALA A 372 7.25 -10.62 1.91
CA ALA A 372 6.37 -11.59 2.58
C ALA A 372 5.82 -11.10 3.94
N ALA A 373 6.52 -10.17 4.60
CA ALA A 373 6.08 -9.55 5.84
C ALA A 373 5.02 -8.44 5.65
N THR A 374 4.74 -8.01 4.42
CA THR A 374 3.77 -6.96 4.11
C THR A 374 2.38 -7.38 4.56
N THR A 375 1.74 -6.50 5.32
CA THR A 375 0.38 -6.68 5.81
C THR A 375 -0.61 -5.83 5.02
N PHE A 376 -1.77 -6.40 4.74
CA PHE A 376 -2.91 -5.75 4.12
C PHE A 376 -4.03 -5.57 5.14
N THR A 377 -4.63 -4.39 5.17
CA THR A 377 -5.69 -4.05 6.12
C THR A 377 -7.06 -4.26 5.48
N VAL A 378 -7.78 -5.27 5.96
CA VAL A 378 -9.16 -5.55 5.54
C VAL A 378 -10.10 -4.97 6.58
N ASN A 379 -10.87 -3.98 6.19
CA ASN A 379 -11.92 -3.42 7.03
C ASN A 379 -13.15 -4.32 6.94
N TYR A 380 -13.79 -4.59 8.08
CA TYR A 380 -15.10 -5.21 8.14
C TYR A 380 -16.11 -4.29 8.81
N SER A 381 -17.36 -4.40 8.42
CA SER A 381 -18.48 -3.81 9.12
C SER A 381 -19.70 -4.72 9.10
N TYR A 382 -20.50 -4.67 10.15
CA TYR A 382 -21.78 -5.35 10.26
C TYR A 382 -22.64 -4.63 11.31
N ASN A 383 -23.94 -4.90 11.33
CA ASN A 383 -24.81 -4.43 12.41
C ASN A 383 -24.97 -5.54 13.44
N ASN A 384 -24.66 -5.24 14.70
CA ASN A 384 -25.03 -6.05 15.84
C ASN A 384 -26.22 -5.38 16.52
N VAL A 385 -27.44 -5.89 16.30
CA VAL A 385 -28.66 -5.37 16.95
C VAL A 385 -28.88 -3.87 16.71
N GLY A 386 -28.79 -3.44 15.45
CA GLY A 386 -28.90 -2.01 15.12
C GLY A 386 -27.70 -1.15 15.56
N THR A 387 -26.75 -1.69 16.31
CA THR A 387 -25.46 -1.04 16.62
C THR A 387 -24.45 -1.35 15.52
N PRO A 388 -23.94 -0.35 14.78
CA PRO A 388 -22.90 -0.56 13.79
C PRO A 388 -21.59 -1.00 14.45
N VAL A 389 -21.06 -2.14 14.04
CA VAL A 389 -19.73 -2.63 14.42
C VAL A 389 -18.80 -2.45 13.22
N THR A 390 -17.62 -1.90 13.49
CA THR A 390 -16.55 -1.80 12.49
C THR A 390 -15.24 -2.28 13.10
N GLY A 391 -14.34 -2.80 12.27
CA GLY A 391 -13.02 -3.18 12.70
C GLY A 391 -12.13 -3.55 11.53
N THR A 392 -10.93 -4.06 11.84
CA THR A 392 -9.94 -4.41 10.82
C THR A 392 -9.28 -5.75 11.09
N LEU A 393 -8.90 -6.44 10.01
CA LEU A 393 -8.04 -7.61 10.01
C LEU A 393 -6.73 -7.24 9.31
N SER A 394 -5.60 -7.54 9.93
CA SER A 394 -4.27 -7.38 9.31
C SER A 394 -3.79 -8.73 8.78
N VAL A 395 -3.76 -8.90 7.46
CA VAL A 395 -3.46 -10.19 6.80
C VAL A 395 -2.24 -10.09 5.89
N LYS A 396 -1.36 -11.08 5.92
CA LYS A 396 -0.22 -11.21 4.99
C LYS A 396 -0.60 -12.04 3.76
N ASN A 397 0.20 -11.96 2.70
CA ASN A 397 0.02 -12.82 1.52
C ASN A 397 0.07 -14.31 1.93
N GLY A 398 -0.96 -15.08 1.56
CA GLY A 398 -1.17 -16.48 1.93
C GLY A 398 -1.79 -16.71 3.31
N GLU A 399 -2.02 -15.65 4.11
CA GLU A 399 -2.60 -15.78 5.45
C GLU A 399 -4.14 -15.76 5.40
N THR A 400 -4.76 -16.53 6.29
CA THR A 400 -6.20 -16.54 6.52
C THR A 400 -6.51 -16.00 7.91
N LYS A 401 -7.37 -14.97 8.00
CA LYS A 401 -7.90 -14.44 9.27
C LYS A 401 -9.38 -14.16 9.17
N GLY A 402 -10.05 -14.15 10.30
CA GLY A 402 -11.50 -14.10 10.35
C GLY A 402 -12.02 -13.66 11.70
N LEU A 403 -13.33 -13.56 11.79
CA LEU A 403 -14.05 -13.45 13.05
C LEU A 403 -14.85 -14.72 13.28
N THR A 404 -14.99 -15.07 14.55
CA THR A 404 -15.77 -16.23 15.00
C THR A 404 -16.95 -15.79 15.84
N ALA A 405 -17.94 -16.69 15.98
CA ALA A 405 -19.08 -16.51 16.85
C ALA A 405 -19.93 -15.26 16.52
N LEU A 406 -20.14 -14.99 15.22
CA LEU A 406 -21.10 -13.97 14.80
C LEU A 406 -22.51 -14.57 14.77
N PRO A 407 -23.55 -13.82 15.18
CA PRO A 407 -24.93 -14.28 15.09
C PRO A 407 -25.32 -14.66 13.67
N THR A 408 -26.08 -15.75 13.55
CA THR A 408 -26.70 -16.14 12.27
C THR A 408 -27.58 -15.00 11.73
N GLY A 409 -27.56 -14.80 10.41
CA GLY A 409 -28.26 -13.68 9.76
C GLY A 409 -27.44 -12.39 9.70
N THR A 410 -26.31 -12.29 10.42
CA THR A 410 -25.42 -11.12 10.35
C THR A 410 -24.93 -10.90 8.92
N VAL A 411 -25.19 -9.72 8.38
CA VAL A 411 -24.65 -9.30 7.08
C VAL A 411 -23.33 -8.58 7.30
N VAL A 412 -22.24 -9.18 6.84
CA VAL A 412 -20.89 -8.63 6.93
C VAL A 412 -20.53 -7.97 5.60
N THR A 413 -19.98 -6.76 5.67
CA THR A 413 -19.36 -6.06 4.55
C THR A 413 -17.86 -6.01 4.77
N LEU A 414 -17.07 -6.33 3.75
CA LEU A 414 -15.61 -6.24 3.73
C LEU A 414 -15.15 -5.23 2.69
N SER A 415 -14.09 -4.49 3.01
CA SER A 415 -13.33 -3.68 2.05
C SER A 415 -11.85 -3.76 2.39
N GLU A 416 -10.98 -3.51 1.42
CA GLU A 416 -9.54 -3.42 1.68
C GLU A 416 -9.10 -1.95 1.67
N ALA A 417 -8.36 -1.53 2.68
CA ALA A 417 -7.69 -0.23 2.65
C ALA A 417 -6.61 -0.22 1.57
N ALA A 418 -6.38 0.93 0.94
CA ALA A 418 -5.32 1.05 -0.07
C ALA A 418 -3.97 0.56 0.50
N PRO A 419 -3.31 -0.42 -0.16
CA PRO A 419 -2.03 -0.94 0.32
C PRO A 419 -0.97 0.16 0.37
N THR A 420 -0.04 0.06 1.31
CA THR A 420 1.12 0.95 1.33
C THR A 420 1.91 0.80 0.02
N PRO A 421 2.25 1.90 -0.67
CA PRO A 421 3.00 1.83 -1.92
C PRO A 421 4.36 1.14 -1.75
N ILE A 422 4.71 0.26 -2.68
CA ILE A 422 6.01 -0.41 -2.74
C ILE A 422 6.68 0.01 -4.05
N ALA A 423 7.93 0.42 -3.98
CA ALA A 423 8.69 0.85 -5.16
C ALA A 423 8.71 -0.26 -6.23
N GLY A 424 8.37 0.09 -7.47
CA GLY A 424 8.31 -0.87 -8.58
C GLY A 424 7.01 -1.68 -8.67
N VAL A 425 6.07 -1.53 -7.73
CA VAL A 425 4.79 -2.26 -7.72
C VAL A 425 3.62 -1.30 -7.95
N VAL A 426 2.76 -1.64 -8.90
CA VAL A 426 1.45 -1.00 -9.08
C VAL A 426 0.38 -1.99 -8.67
N TYR A 427 -0.39 -1.68 -7.64
CA TYR A 427 -1.54 -2.48 -7.21
C TYR A 427 -2.76 -2.17 -8.10
N GLY A 428 -3.43 -3.20 -8.59
CA GLY A 428 -4.75 -3.08 -9.22
C GLY A 428 -5.88 -3.05 -8.21
N THR A 429 -7.12 -3.00 -8.69
CA THR A 429 -8.31 -3.08 -7.84
C THR A 429 -8.36 -4.42 -7.11
N PRO A 430 -8.59 -4.45 -5.78
CA PRO A 430 -8.72 -5.70 -5.04
C PRO A 430 -9.93 -6.50 -5.52
N VAL A 431 -9.78 -7.81 -5.62
CA VAL A 431 -10.81 -8.74 -6.10
C VAL A 431 -11.23 -9.67 -4.96
N PHE A 432 -12.50 -9.62 -4.60
CA PHE A 432 -13.09 -10.53 -3.63
C PHE A 432 -13.73 -11.74 -4.33
N SER A 433 -13.75 -12.89 -3.66
CA SER A 433 -14.34 -14.14 -4.15
C SER A 433 -14.81 -15.02 -3.00
N GLY A 434 -15.67 -16.00 -3.27
CA GLY A 434 -16.14 -16.97 -2.28
C GLY A 434 -17.58 -17.42 -2.54
N SER A 435 -17.94 -18.59 -2.03
CA SER A 435 -19.34 -19.06 -2.10
C SER A 435 -20.21 -18.22 -1.17
N GLY A 436 -21.36 -17.74 -1.65
CA GLY A 436 -22.25 -16.86 -0.89
C GLY A 436 -21.75 -15.42 -0.71
N VAL A 437 -20.65 -15.05 -1.37
CA VAL A 437 -20.09 -13.69 -1.35
C VAL A 437 -20.58 -12.89 -2.54
N THR A 438 -21.22 -11.74 -2.29
CA THR A 438 -21.63 -10.78 -3.31
C THR A 438 -20.59 -9.67 -3.42
N VAL A 439 -20.07 -9.41 -4.61
CA VAL A 439 -19.02 -8.42 -4.84
C VAL A 439 -19.59 -7.18 -5.51
N SER A 440 -19.27 -6.00 -4.98
CA SER A 440 -19.63 -4.70 -5.54
C SER A 440 -18.42 -3.77 -5.53
N GLY A 441 -17.74 -3.68 -6.67
CA GLY A 441 -16.48 -2.91 -6.79
C GLY A 441 -15.38 -3.53 -5.92
N SER A 442 -14.76 -2.71 -5.06
CA SER A 442 -13.73 -3.12 -4.10
C SER A 442 -14.29 -3.53 -2.73
N SER A 443 -15.55 -3.96 -2.69
CA SER A 443 -16.25 -4.37 -1.48
C SER A 443 -16.96 -5.71 -1.70
N ALA A 444 -17.11 -6.47 -0.62
CA ALA A 444 -17.81 -7.75 -0.61
C ALA A 444 -18.80 -7.84 0.54
N THR A 445 -19.96 -8.43 0.31
CA THR A 445 -21.00 -8.66 1.32
C THR A 445 -21.42 -10.13 1.37
N PHE A 446 -21.74 -10.63 2.55
CA PHE A 446 -22.25 -12.00 2.77
C PHE A 446 -23.00 -12.10 4.09
N THR A 447 -23.79 -13.17 4.24
CA THR A 447 -24.59 -13.45 5.45
C THR A 447 -24.01 -14.64 6.21
N ILE A 448 -23.90 -14.52 7.53
CA ILE A 448 -23.46 -15.61 8.41
C ILE A 448 -24.58 -16.65 8.56
N GLY A 449 -24.28 -17.92 8.32
CA GLY A 449 -25.20 -19.04 8.55
C GLY A 449 -24.88 -19.81 9.83
N ASP A 450 -25.88 -20.51 10.38
CA ASP A 450 -25.78 -21.31 11.60
C ASP A 450 -24.70 -22.42 11.49
N GLY A 451 -23.71 -22.38 12.39
CA GLY A 451 -22.61 -23.34 12.44
C GLY A 451 -21.70 -23.32 11.21
N THR A 452 -21.89 -22.36 10.29
CA THR A 452 -21.15 -22.31 9.02
C THR A 452 -19.99 -21.32 9.09
N THR A 453 -19.03 -21.48 8.18
CA THR A 453 -17.94 -20.51 7.98
C THR A 453 -17.92 -20.04 6.54
N VAL A 454 -18.10 -18.73 6.33
CA VAL A 454 -17.97 -18.11 5.01
C VAL A 454 -16.49 -17.89 4.69
N ASN A 455 -15.97 -18.53 3.65
CA ASN A 455 -14.58 -18.39 3.22
C ASN A 455 -14.50 -17.39 2.06
N VAL A 456 -13.87 -16.25 2.31
CA VAL A 456 -13.67 -15.16 1.36
C VAL A 456 -12.22 -15.16 0.87
N GLY A 457 -12.01 -15.21 -0.44
CA GLY A 457 -10.73 -14.94 -1.07
C GLY A 457 -10.59 -13.45 -1.37
N LEU A 458 -9.43 -12.86 -1.05
CA LEU A 458 -9.11 -11.47 -1.35
C LEU A 458 -7.79 -11.40 -2.12
N GLU A 459 -7.84 -11.02 -3.40
CA GLU A 459 -6.69 -10.95 -4.30
C GLU A 459 -6.29 -9.49 -4.57
N ASN A 460 -5.00 -9.18 -4.40
CA ASN A 460 -4.39 -7.95 -4.92
C ASN A 460 -3.59 -8.27 -6.18
N PRO A 461 -4.13 -7.98 -7.37
CA PRO A 461 -3.34 -8.06 -8.60
C PRO A 461 -2.28 -6.95 -8.62
N THR A 462 -1.10 -7.27 -9.13
CA THR A 462 0.02 -6.32 -9.25
C THR A 462 0.64 -6.33 -10.64
N THR A 463 1.06 -5.15 -11.10
CA THR A 463 1.93 -4.99 -12.28
C THR A 463 3.23 -4.31 -11.86
N LEU A 464 4.25 -4.40 -12.72
CA LEU A 464 5.49 -3.66 -12.53
C LEU A 464 5.25 -2.19 -12.91
N ALA A 465 5.71 -1.27 -12.07
CA ALA A 465 5.71 0.15 -12.42
C ALA A 465 6.61 0.36 -13.66
N PRO A 466 6.18 1.18 -14.64
CA PRO A 466 7.04 1.52 -15.77
C PRO A 466 8.31 2.23 -15.27
N PRO A 467 9.48 2.00 -15.90
CA PRO A 467 10.69 2.71 -15.52
C PRO A 467 10.49 4.21 -15.75
N THR A 468 10.91 5.02 -14.78
CA THR A 468 10.99 6.47 -14.94
C THR A 468 12.05 6.80 -16.00
N LEU A 469 11.69 7.66 -16.95
CA LEU A 469 12.54 8.05 -18.07
C LEU A 469 13.11 9.46 -17.86
N GLY A 470 14.23 9.75 -18.50
CA GLY A 470 14.88 11.06 -18.53
C GLY A 470 15.58 11.31 -19.87
N SER A 471 16.23 12.45 -20.00
CA SER A 471 16.81 12.90 -21.28
C SER A 471 18.19 13.53 -21.10
N PHE A 472 18.90 13.78 -22.20
CA PHE A 472 20.04 14.70 -22.23
C PHE A 472 20.05 15.50 -23.52
N ASP A 473 20.67 16.66 -23.49
CA ASP A 473 20.99 17.43 -24.69
C ASP A 473 22.40 18.01 -24.64
N VAL A 474 22.93 18.28 -25.84
CA VAL A 474 24.25 18.84 -26.08
C VAL A 474 24.09 20.12 -26.88
N THR A 475 24.50 21.24 -26.32
CA THR A 475 24.55 22.54 -26.98
C THR A 475 25.95 22.81 -27.50
N LYS A 476 26.11 22.98 -28.81
CA LYS A 476 27.40 23.20 -29.44
C LYS A 476 27.75 24.69 -29.52
N THR A 477 28.96 25.05 -29.15
CA THR A 477 29.51 26.40 -29.36
C THR A 477 30.86 26.32 -30.07
N VAL A 478 31.15 27.26 -30.96
CA VAL A 478 32.44 27.43 -31.62
C VAL A 478 32.98 28.81 -31.25
N THR A 479 34.14 28.86 -30.63
CA THR A 479 34.70 30.06 -30.00
C THR A 479 36.10 30.35 -30.51
N GLY A 480 36.70 31.48 -30.11
CA GLY A 480 38.06 31.88 -30.50
C GLY A 480 38.14 32.65 -31.83
N THR A 481 39.36 33.03 -32.23
CA THR A 481 39.60 33.98 -33.33
C THR A 481 39.27 33.44 -34.71
N GLY A 482 39.22 32.11 -34.89
CA GLY A 482 38.83 31.44 -36.12
C GLY A 482 37.31 31.22 -36.29
N SER A 483 36.50 31.47 -35.25
CA SER A 483 35.09 31.06 -35.18
C SER A 483 34.23 31.64 -36.31
N GLY A 484 34.46 32.91 -36.67
CA GLY A 484 33.76 33.58 -37.76
C GLY A 484 34.07 33.05 -39.17
N LEU A 485 35.09 32.19 -39.31
CA LEU A 485 35.41 31.51 -40.58
C LEU A 485 34.73 30.13 -40.69
N VAL A 486 34.17 29.60 -39.60
CA VAL A 486 33.45 28.32 -39.62
C VAL A 486 32.03 28.54 -40.14
N PRO A 487 31.64 27.94 -41.28
CA PRO A 487 30.29 28.11 -41.81
C PRO A 487 29.23 27.68 -40.79
N ALA A 488 28.14 28.44 -40.67
CA ALA A 488 27.02 28.11 -39.78
C ALA A 488 26.35 26.76 -40.10
N THR A 489 26.55 26.24 -41.32
CA THR A 489 26.07 24.93 -41.76
C THR A 489 26.98 23.77 -41.34
N THR A 490 28.15 24.03 -40.77
CA THR A 490 29.13 23.01 -40.34
C THR A 490 28.55 22.16 -39.22
N GLY A 491 28.39 20.86 -39.46
CA GLY A 491 27.96 19.90 -38.46
C GLY A 491 29.14 19.32 -37.70
N PHE A 492 29.08 19.35 -36.37
CA PHE A 492 29.99 18.68 -35.46
C PHE A 492 29.38 17.35 -35.02
N THR A 493 30.14 16.27 -35.13
CA THR A 493 29.66 14.92 -34.82
C THR A 493 30.00 14.56 -33.37
N VAL A 494 28.99 14.46 -32.53
CA VAL A 494 29.10 14.03 -31.13
C VAL A 494 28.67 12.58 -31.03
N ASN A 495 29.61 11.69 -30.72
CA ASN A 495 29.32 10.29 -30.46
C ASN A 495 28.77 10.14 -29.04
N TYR A 496 27.71 9.35 -28.88
CA TYR A 496 27.21 8.92 -27.57
C TYR A 496 27.28 7.40 -27.43
N SER A 497 27.42 6.92 -26.21
CA SER A 497 27.27 5.50 -25.86
C SER A 497 26.72 5.33 -24.44
N TYR A 498 25.94 4.27 -24.23
CA TYR A 498 25.39 3.88 -22.93
C TYR A 498 25.03 2.39 -22.93
N ASP A 499 24.79 1.82 -21.75
CA ASP A 499 24.25 0.48 -21.60
C ASP A 499 22.73 0.53 -21.40
N ASN A 500 21.98 -0.25 -22.18
CA ASN A 500 20.55 -0.42 -22.02
C ASN A 500 20.26 -1.87 -21.59
N ALA A 501 20.06 -2.08 -20.29
CA ALA A 501 19.75 -3.39 -19.71
C ALA A 501 20.75 -4.51 -20.11
N GLY A 502 22.05 -4.18 -20.11
CA GLY A 502 23.15 -5.10 -20.47
C GLY A 502 23.49 -5.14 -21.96
N ALA A 503 22.80 -4.36 -22.80
CA ALA A 503 23.11 -4.23 -24.22
C ALA A 503 23.78 -2.86 -24.51
N PRO A 504 25.00 -2.84 -25.07
CA PRO A 504 25.66 -1.59 -25.42
C PRO A 504 24.95 -0.90 -26.58
N VAL A 505 24.61 0.38 -26.40
CA VAL A 505 24.03 1.26 -27.41
C VAL A 505 25.03 2.37 -27.72
N SER A 506 25.22 2.67 -29.01
CA SER A 506 26.06 3.78 -29.46
C SER A 506 25.48 4.45 -30.69
N GLY A 507 25.70 5.75 -30.85
CA GLY A 507 25.27 6.50 -32.02
C GLY A 507 25.92 7.88 -32.09
N THR A 508 25.41 8.73 -32.97
CA THR A 508 25.99 10.06 -33.23
C THR A 508 24.91 11.13 -33.32
N LEU A 509 25.20 12.32 -32.79
CA LEU A 509 24.43 13.55 -32.98
C LEU A 509 25.24 14.50 -33.86
N SER A 510 24.65 15.02 -34.94
CA SER A 510 25.27 16.09 -35.75
C SER A 510 24.70 17.43 -35.31
N VAL A 511 25.49 18.23 -34.59
CA VAL A 511 25.12 19.55 -34.03
C VAL A 511 25.87 20.68 -34.70
N LYS A 512 25.18 21.74 -35.11
CA LYS A 512 25.78 22.96 -35.65
C LYS A 512 26.14 23.96 -34.54
N ASN A 513 26.97 24.95 -34.83
CA ASN A 513 27.26 26.02 -33.88
C ASN A 513 25.96 26.73 -33.42
N GLY A 514 25.72 26.78 -32.11
CA GLY A 514 24.52 27.32 -31.48
C GLY A 514 23.33 26.35 -31.44
N GLU A 515 23.45 25.13 -31.99
CA GLU A 515 22.38 24.14 -32.01
C GLU A 515 22.45 23.23 -30.77
N THR A 516 21.28 22.85 -30.27
CA THR A 516 21.09 21.91 -29.17
C THR A 516 20.41 20.63 -29.69
N LYS A 517 21.01 19.47 -29.47
CA LYS A 517 20.41 18.16 -29.80
C LYS A 517 20.70 17.13 -28.73
N GLY A 518 19.82 16.15 -28.60
CA GLY A 518 19.86 15.19 -27.51
C GLY A 518 19.10 13.91 -27.82
N LEU A 519 19.01 13.06 -26.80
CA LEU A 519 18.13 11.90 -26.79
C LEU A 519 17.12 12.04 -25.65
N THR A 520 15.91 11.58 -25.90
CA THR A 520 14.84 11.47 -24.91
C THR A 520 14.60 10.02 -24.52
N ASP A 521 13.79 9.80 -23.48
CA ASP A 521 13.24 8.50 -23.11
C ASP A 521 14.28 7.45 -22.68
N LEU A 522 15.37 7.89 -22.05
CA LEU A 522 16.36 6.99 -21.47
C LEU A 522 15.96 6.55 -20.06
N PRO A 523 16.12 5.26 -19.68
CA PRO A 523 15.84 4.81 -18.32
C PRO A 523 16.69 5.57 -17.28
N LYS A 524 16.08 5.91 -16.14
CA LYS A 524 16.79 6.47 -14.97
C LYS A 524 17.98 5.59 -14.59
N GLY A 525 19.10 6.23 -14.26
CA GLY A 525 20.35 5.54 -13.90
C GLY A 525 21.22 5.16 -15.10
N THR A 526 20.76 5.38 -16.34
CA THR A 526 21.59 5.19 -17.53
C THR A 526 22.80 6.10 -17.48
N ILE A 527 24.00 5.54 -17.60
CA ILE A 527 25.25 6.29 -17.68
C ILE A 527 25.56 6.53 -19.15
N VAL A 528 25.54 7.79 -19.57
CA VAL A 528 25.84 8.21 -20.95
C VAL A 528 27.25 8.74 -21.03
N THR A 529 28.01 8.30 -22.04
CA THR A 529 29.33 8.81 -22.39
C THR A 529 29.27 9.53 -23.74
N LEU A 530 29.78 10.75 -23.81
CA LEU A 530 29.88 11.58 -25.00
C LEU A 530 31.35 11.78 -25.40
N SER A 531 31.61 11.86 -26.70
CA SER A 531 32.89 12.31 -27.28
C SER A 531 32.63 13.04 -28.59
N GLU A 532 33.49 13.99 -28.95
CA GLU A 532 33.39 14.66 -30.26
C GLU A 532 34.36 14.02 -31.25
N ALA A 533 33.86 13.65 -32.43
CA ALA A 533 34.72 13.22 -33.54
C ALA A 533 35.48 14.43 -34.10
N THR A 534 36.70 14.20 -34.61
CA THR A 534 37.53 15.25 -35.20
C THR A 534 36.74 16.08 -36.22
N PRO A 535 36.59 17.41 -36.01
CA PRO A 535 35.84 18.26 -36.93
C PRO A 535 36.44 18.27 -38.33
N THR A 536 35.60 18.45 -39.36
CA THR A 536 36.11 18.62 -40.72
C THR A 536 36.95 19.89 -40.81
N PRO A 537 38.16 19.84 -41.39
CA PRO A 537 39.01 21.03 -41.51
C PRO A 537 38.32 22.16 -42.27
N VAL A 538 38.45 23.38 -41.75
CA VAL A 538 38.00 24.62 -42.40
C VAL A 538 39.23 25.43 -42.76
N THR A 539 39.29 25.95 -44.00
CA THR A 539 40.43 26.74 -44.47
C THR A 539 40.72 27.91 -43.52
N ASP A 540 42.01 28.11 -43.22
CA ASP A 540 42.51 29.13 -42.30
C ASP A 540 42.02 29.03 -40.84
N VAL A 541 41.41 27.91 -40.44
CA VAL A 541 40.97 27.63 -39.06
C VAL A 541 41.73 26.44 -38.48
N THR A 542 42.34 26.64 -37.32
CA THR A 542 42.85 25.55 -36.49
C THR A 542 41.89 25.33 -35.31
N TYR A 543 41.37 24.11 -35.14
CA TYR A 543 40.55 23.72 -33.99
C TYR A 543 41.44 23.30 -32.81
N GLY A 544 41.11 23.75 -31.61
CA GLY A 544 41.69 23.25 -30.36
C GLY A 544 40.95 22.00 -29.85
N GLU A 545 41.32 21.55 -28.65
CA GLU A 545 40.67 20.39 -28.01
C GLU A 545 39.22 20.75 -27.60
N PRO A 546 38.24 19.87 -27.85
CA PRO A 546 36.85 20.11 -27.46
C PRO A 546 36.68 20.11 -25.94
N VAL A 547 35.89 21.05 -25.43
CA VAL A 547 35.65 21.22 -23.99
C VAL A 547 34.19 20.93 -23.68
N PHE A 548 33.94 19.89 -22.87
CA PHE A 548 32.61 19.59 -22.33
C PHE A 548 32.40 20.27 -20.98
N SER A 549 31.17 20.67 -20.67
CA SER A 549 30.77 21.16 -19.35
C SER A 549 29.27 20.98 -19.12
N GLY A 550 28.81 21.08 -17.87
CA GLY A 550 27.40 20.95 -17.50
C GLY A 550 27.24 20.52 -16.05
N ASN A 551 26.07 20.78 -15.45
CA ASN A 551 25.80 20.34 -14.10
C ASN A 551 25.62 18.81 -14.07
N GLY A 552 26.33 18.12 -13.16
CA GLY A 552 26.32 16.65 -13.11
C GLY A 552 27.11 15.94 -14.22
N VAL A 553 27.87 16.69 -15.03
CA VAL A 553 28.73 16.15 -16.08
C VAL A 553 30.15 15.98 -15.56
N THR A 554 30.70 14.78 -15.68
CA THR A 554 32.11 14.48 -15.36
C THR A 554 32.92 14.44 -16.65
N VAL A 555 34.03 15.18 -16.72
CA VAL A 555 34.86 15.33 -17.94
C VAL A 555 36.18 14.59 -17.75
N SER A 556 36.58 13.82 -18.77
CA SER A 556 37.86 13.10 -18.82
C SER A 556 38.46 13.21 -20.22
N GLY A 557 39.41 14.16 -20.39
CA GLY A 557 39.96 14.52 -21.70
C GLY A 557 38.89 15.08 -22.63
N SER A 558 38.84 14.61 -23.86
CA SER A 558 37.83 14.98 -24.88
C SER A 558 36.51 14.20 -24.77
N SER A 559 36.20 13.65 -23.60
CA SER A 559 34.98 12.89 -23.34
C SER A 559 34.28 13.33 -22.05
N ALA A 560 32.96 13.19 -22.02
CA ALA A 560 32.12 13.53 -20.88
C ALA A 560 31.17 12.38 -20.51
N THR A 561 30.95 12.16 -19.22
CA THR A 561 30.05 11.13 -18.69
C THR A 561 29.06 11.70 -17.68
N PHE A 562 27.81 11.27 -17.70
CA PHE A 562 26.77 11.67 -16.75
C PHE A 562 25.70 10.58 -16.58
N THR A 563 24.87 10.69 -15.54
CA THR A 563 23.78 9.74 -15.25
C THR A 563 22.42 10.39 -15.49
N ILE A 564 21.52 9.68 -16.18
CA ILE A 564 20.15 10.14 -16.44
C ILE A 564 19.34 10.12 -15.14
N GLY A 565 18.76 11.27 -14.80
CA GLY A 565 17.89 11.45 -13.65
C GLY A 565 16.43 11.07 -13.92
N ASP A 566 15.60 11.22 -12.90
CA ASP A 566 14.16 10.98 -12.94
C ASP A 566 13.46 12.21 -13.55
N ASP A 567 12.75 12.05 -14.66
CA ASP A 567 12.01 13.12 -15.37
C ASP A 567 12.80 14.44 -15.52
N THR A 568 14.10 14.31 -15.79
CA THR A 568 15.04 15.42 -15.86
C THR A 568 15.89 15.32 -17.10
N THR A 569 16.34 16.48 -17.59
CA THR A 569 17.24 16.58 -18.74
C THR A 569 18.62 17.02 -18.28
N VAL A 570 19.65 16.26 -18.62
CA VAL A 570 21.04 16.68 -18.41
C VAL A 570 21.46 17.58 -19.57
N HIS A 571 21.73 18.85 -19.27
CA HIS A 571 22.20 19.84 -20.24
C HIS A 571 23.73 19.84 -20.31
N VAL A 572 24.29 19.47 -21.46
CA VAL A 572 25.74 19.44 -21.71
C VAL A 572 26.10 20.56 -22.68
N SER A 573 27.11 21.35 -22.35
CA SER A 573 27.72 22.32 -23.26
C SER A 573 28.99 21.75 -23.86
N LEU A 574 29.15 21.89 -25.17
CA LEU A 574 30.33 21.42 -25.92
C LEU A 574 30.94 22.58 -26.71
N GLU A 575 32.13 23.01 -26.33
CA GLU A 575 32.85 24.14 -26.93
C GLU A 575 34.00 23.66 -27.82
N ASN A 576 34.08 24.18 -29.05
CA ASN A 576 35.27 24.08 -29.91
C ASN A 576 36.00 25.41 -30.00
N PRO A 577 37.14 25.58 -29.32
CA PRO A 577 37.99 26.74 -29.51
C PRO A 577 38.66 26.70 -30.88
N THR A 578 38.84 27.86 -31.52
CA THR A 578 39.46 27.99 -32.85
C THR A 578 40.44 29.16 -32.92
N THR A 579 41.48 29.03 -33.74
CA THR A 579 42.44 30.11 -34.05
C THR A 579 42.57 30.31 -35.56
N LYS A 580 42.81 31.55 -36.00
CA LYS A 580 43.15 31.85 -37.41
C LYS A 580 44.56 31.39 -37.73
N THR A 581 44.72 30.72 -38.86
CA THR A 581 46.01 30.20 -39.33
C THR A 581 46.72 31.27 -40.18
N PRO A 582 47.99 31.64 -39.94
CA PRO A 582 48.71 32.62 -40.76
C PRO A 582 49.02 32.06 -42.18
N PRO A 583 49.06 32.88 -43.24
CA PRO A 583 49.36 32.40 -44.59
C PRO A 583 50.83 31.95 -44.74
N PRO A 584 51.13 30.88 -45.50
CA PRO A 584 52.48 30.37 -45.72
C PRO A 584 53.29 31.20 -46.76
N PRO A 585 54.64 31.20 -46.70
CA PRO A 585 55.49 31.96 -47.64
C PRO A 585 55.64 31.26 -49.01
N VAL A 586 55.77 32.06 -50.07
CA VAL A 586 55.87 31.63 -51.48
C VAL A 586 57.33 31.29 -51.86
N VAL A 587 57.55 30.17 -52.55
CA VAL A 587 58.86 29.75 -53.10
C VAL A 587 58.94 30.03 -54.60
N VAL A 588 60.06 30.59 -55.08
CA VAL A 588 60.34 30.87 -56.50
C VAL A 588 61.50 29.98 -56.96
N ASP A 589 61.37 29.30 -58.11
CA ASP A 589 62.44 28.47 -58.66
C ASP A 589 63.54 29.33 -59.31
N HIS A 590 64.80 28.97 -59.05
CA HIS A 590 66.01 29.70 -59.41
C HIS A 590 66.90 28.91 -60.41
N PHE A 591 67.27 29.49 -61.56
CA PHE A 591 67.99 28.82 -62.67
C PHE A 591 69.26 29.59 -63.12
N GLY A 592 70.24 28.89 -63.72
CA GLY A 592 71.45 29.47 -64.34
C GLY A 592 72.02 28.63 -65.51
N ASP A 593 73.18 29.03 -66.05
CA ASP A 593 73.71 28.57 -67.36
C ASP A 593 75.21 28.20 -67.33
N PHE A 594 75.72 27.52 -68.37
CA PHE A 594 77.17 27.42 -68.63
C PHE A 594 77.51 27.60 -70.11
N GLU A 595 78.70 28.11 -70.40
CA GLU A 595 79.24 28.32 -71.74
C GLU A 595 80.67 27.80 -71.84
N VAL A 596 81.04 27.21 -72.98
CA VAL A 596 82.38 26.71 -73.30
C VAL A 596 82.92 27.43 -74.54
N THR A 597 84.00 28.17 -74.38
CA THR A 597 84.75 28.80 -75.48
C THR A 597 85.94 27.93 -75.88
N LYS A 598 86.00 27.53 -77.15
CA LYS A 598 87.08 26.68 -77.66
C LYS A 598 88.26 27.53 -78.14
N LYS A 599 89.48 27.15 -77.75
CA LYS A 599 90.72 27.80 -78.20
C LYS A 599 91.70 26.73 -78.70
N VAL A 600 92.23 26.89 -79.90
CA VAL A 600 93.29 26.05 -80.45
C VAL A 600 94.57 26.87 -80.45
N THR A 601 95.60 26.41 -79.76
CA THR A 601 96.83 27.17 -79.49
C THR A 601 98.07 26.38 -79.90
N GLY A 602 99.25 26.98 -79.81
CA GLY A 602 100.51 26.35 -80.23
C GLY A 602 100.83 26.53 -81.73
N ASN A 603 102.04 26.12 -82.13
CA ASN A 603 102.58 26.45 -83.46
C ASN A 603 101.95 25.66 -84.62
N GLY A 604 101.10 24.66 -84.34
CA GLY A 604 100.29 23.97 -85.35
C GLY A 604 98.89 24.57 -85.56
N SER A 605 98.50 25.61 -84.82
CA SER A 605 97.11 26.10 -84.77
C SER A 605 96.64 26.70 -86.09
N SER A 606 97.53 27.33 -86.84
CA SER A 606 97.24 27.89 -88.18
C SER A 606 96.95 26.84 -89.24
N LEU A 607 97.32 25.56 -88.99
CA LEU A 607 97.03 24.44 -89.89
C LEU A 607 95.68 23.78 -89.60
N VAL A 608 95.02 24.11 -88.48
CA VAL A 608 93.69 23.60 -88.15
C VAL A 608 92.63 24.42 -88.91
N PRO A 609 91.86 23.81 -89.84
CA PRO A 609 90.84 24.53 -90.58
C PRO A 609 89.84 25.23 -89.65
N ALA A 610 89.48 26.47 -89.94
CA ALA A 610 88.50 27.23 -89.14
C ALA A 610 87.12 26.55 -89.05
N THR A 611 86.82 25.63 -89.96
CA THR A 611 85.59 24.82 -89.98
C THR A 611 85.64 23.58 -89.07
N THR A 612 86.81 23.25 -88.50
CA THR A 612 86.99 22.08 -87.62
C THR A 612 86.14 22.22 -86.37
N ARG A 613 85.34 21.20 -86.06
CA ARG A 613 84.47 21.16 -84.87
C ARG A 613 85.04 20.23 -83.82
N PHE A 614 85.11 20.71 -82.59
CA PHE A 614 85.50 19.96 -81.41
C PHE A 614 84.25 19.56 -80.62
N SER A 615 84.13 18.27 -80.32
CA SER A 615 82.96 17.71 -79.62
C SER A 615 83.19 17.76 -78.11
N VAL A 616 82.51 18.69 -77.44
CA VAL A 616 82.51 18.84 -75.98
C VAL A 616 81.26 18.16 -75.43
N LYS A 617 81.44 17.02 -74.77
CA LYS A 617 80.35 16.29 -74.12
C LYS A 617 80.04 16.91 -72.76
N TYR A 618 78.75 17.01 -72.44
CA TYR A 618 78.28 17.42 -71.12
C TYR A 618 77.36 16.38 -70.50
N SER A 619 77.30 16.33 -69.17
CA SER A 619 76.29 15.56 -68.42
C SER A 619 76.02 16.12 -67.03
N TYR A 620 74.76 16.06 -66.58
CA TYR A 620 74.32 16.46 -65.23
C TYR A 620 73.06 15.69 -64.80
N GLN A 621 72.71 15.76 -63.51
CA GLN A 621 71.49 15.17 -62.96
C GLN A 621 70.35 16.18 -62.94
N LYS A 622 69.18 15.82 -63.47
CA LYS A 622 67.94 16.59 -63.31
C LYS A 622 66.84 15.66 -62.81
N SER A 623 66.32 15.93 -61.61
CA SER A 623 65.27 15.13 -60.97
C SER A 623 65.59 13.62 -60.93
N GLY A 624 66.83 13.27 -60.58
CA GLY A 624 67.30 11.88 -60.48
C GLY A 624 67.57 11.18 -61.81
N LYS A 625 67.48 11.87 -62.95
CA LYS A 625 67.83 11.35 -64.27
C LYS A 625 69.07 12.05 -64.83
N VAL A 626 69.95 11.25 -65.44
CA VAL A 626 71.12 11.77 -66.17
C VAL A 626 70.66 12.42 -67.47
N VAL A 627 70.95 13.70 -67.61
CA VAL A 627 70.88 14.44 -68.87
C VAL A 627 72.29 14.52 -69.44
N SER A 628 72.46 14.23 -70.74
CA SER A 628 73.76 14.28 -71.40
C SER A 628 73.62 14.68 -72.87
N GLY A 629 74.66 15.29 -73.44
CA GLY A 629 74.72 15.67 -74.85
C GLY A 629 76.13 16.08 -75.28
N SER A 630 76.26 16.63 -76.49
CA SER A 630 77.51 17.18 -77.01
C SER A 630 77.29 18.52 -77.67
N LEU A 631 78.18 19.47 -77.39
CA LEU A 631 78.33 20.73 -78.09
C LEU A 631 79.41 20.54 -79.17
N ALA A 632 79.22 21.14 -80.35
CA ALA A 632 80.17 21.04 -81.46
C ALA A 632 80.72 22.43 -81.76
N VAL A 633 81.90 22.72 -81.19
CA VAL A 633 82.44 24.08 -81.06
C VAL A 633 83.67 24.25 -81.95
N LYS A 634 83.74 25.30 -82.77
CA LYS A 634 84.93 25.63 -83.60
C LYS A 634 85.94 26.46 -82.82
N ASN A 635 87.17 26.58 -83.33
CA ASN A 635 88.17 27.46 -82.73
C ASN A 635 87.66 28.92 -82.66
N GLY A 636 87.66 29.51 -81.46
CA GLY A 636 87.14 30.85 -81.17
C GLY A 636 85.63 30.93 -80.90
N GLU A 637 84.89 29.83 -81.08
CA GLU A 637 83.44 29.78 -80.86
C GLU A 637 83.10 29.49 -79.39
N THR A 638 81.98 30.03 -78.92
CA THR A 638 81.39 29.76 -77.60
C THR A 638 80.04 29.07 -77.77
N GLN A 639 79.81 27.95 -77.08
CA GLN A 639 78.51 27.30 -76.99
C GLN A 639 78.22 26.83 -75.58
N GLY A 640 76.94 26.70 -75.22
CA GLY A 640 76.52 26.41 -73.84
C GLY A 640 75.12 25.83 -73.73
N LEU A 641 74.67 25.65 -72.50
CA LEU A 641 73.28 25.32 -72.17
C LEU A 641 72.74 26.28 -71.13
N ALA A 642 71.46 26.61 -71.25
CA ALA A 642 70.75 27.51 -70.37
C ALA A 642 69.63 26.82 -69.56
N ASN A 643 69.11 27.51 -68.54
CA ASN A 643 67.99 27.09 -67.69
C ASN A 643 68.26 25.79 -66.91
N ILE A 644 69.43 25.69 -66.33
CA ILE A 644 69.82 24.58 -65.46
C ILE A 644 69.52 24.97 -64.00
N PRO A 645 68.85 24.12 -63.20
CA PRO A 645 68.54 24.44 -61.81
C PRO A 645 69.77 24.81 -60.99
N THR A 646 69.64 25.81 -60.12
CA THR A 646 70.73 26.24 -59.22
C THR A 646 71.23 25.08 -58.36
N GLY A 647 72.56 25.00 -58.20
CA GLY A 647 73.25 23.93 -57.48
C GLY A 647 73.54 22.69 -58.33
N THR A 648 73.07 22.63 -59.58
CA THR A 648 73.38 21.52 -60.50
C THR A 648 74.86 21.50 -60.85
N ILE A 649 75.49 20.32 -60.79
CA ILE A 649 76.88 20.12 -61.22
C ILE A 649 76.89 19.51 -62.62
N VAL A 650 77.46 20.24 -63.59
CA VAL A 650 77.65 19.79 -64.98
C VAL A 650 79.07 19.29 -65.17
N THR A 651 79.22 18.07 -65.68
CA THR A 651 80.51 17.47 -66.06
C THR A 651 80.74 17.66 -67.56
N LEU A 652 81.93 18.11 -67.93
CA LEU A 652 82.38 18.39 -69.29
C LEU A 652 83.59 17.50 -69.65
N SER A 653 83.67 17.06 -70.91
CA SER A 653 84.84 16.38 -71.47
C SER A 653 84.94 16.64 -72.97
N GLU A 654 86.14 16.62 -73.54
CA GLU A 654 86.33 16.75 -74.98
C GLU A 654 86.61 15.39 -75.61
N ALA A 655 85.89 15.04 -76.67
CA ALA A 655 86.20 13.87 -77.47
C ALA A 655 87.48 14.11 -78.28
N LYS A 656 88.31 13.06 -78.45
CA LYS A 656 89.54 13.14 -79.24
C LYS A 656 89.29 13.82 -80.60
N PRO A 657 89.97 14.93 -80.93
CA PRO A 657 89.77 15.62 -82.20
C PRO A 657 90.12 14.74 -83.40
N SER A 658 89.43 14.95 -84.51
CA SER A 658 89.80 14.34 -85.80
C SER A 658 91.23 14.74 -86.20
N ALA A 659 91.97 13.81 -86.80
CA ALA A 659 93.35 14.07 -87.23
C ALA A 659 93.38 15.21 -88.28
N VAL A 660 94.30 16.15 -88.09
CA VAL A 660 94.60 17.23 -89.04
C VAL A 660 96.04 17.03 -89.53
N THR A 661 96.23 16.95 -90.84
CA THR A 661 97.55 16.74 -91.45
C THR A 661 98.54 17.80 -91.00
N GLY A 662 99.73 17.39 -90.54
CA GLY A 662 100.77 18.30 -90.06
C GLY A 662 100.53 18.89 -88.66
N VAL A 663 99.51 18.41 -87.93
CA VAL A 663 99.18 18.87 -86.56
C VAL A 663 99.09 17.69 -85.60
N SER A 664 99.82 17.79 -84.48
CA SER A 664 99.59 16.94 -83.30
C SER A 664 98.86 17.74 -82.24
N PHE A 665 97.68 17.27 -81.80
CA PHE A 665 96.96 17.83 -80.65
C PHE A 665 97.55 17.28 -79.35
N GLY A 666 97.81 18.17 -78.38
CA GLY A 666 98.12 17.80 -77.00
C GLY A 666 96.85 17.58 -76.17
N THR A 667 97.03 17.33 -74.87
CA THR A 667 95.91 17.13 -73.93
C THR A 667 95.05 18.39 -73.83
N PRO A 668 93.71 18.29 -73.93
CA PRO A 668 92.82 19.42 -73.76
C PRO A 668 92.89 19.96 -72.32
N VAL A 669 92.89 21.28 -72.17
CA VAL A 669 92.96 21.97 -70.88
C VAL A 669 91.70 22.80 -70.68
N PHE A 670 90.95 22.49 -69.62
CA PHE A 670 89.80 23.28 -69.19
C PHE A 670 90.24 24.33 -68.16
N SER A 671 89.69 25.53 -68.21
CA SER A 671 89.94 26.60 -67.24
C SER A 671 88.76 27.57 -67.15
N GLY A 672 88.71 28.38 -66.10
CA GLY A 672 87.65 29.38 -65.89
C GLY A 672 87.31 29.54 -64.41
N SER A 673 86.69 30.67 -64.06
CA SER A 673 86.19 30.87 -62.69
C SER A 673 85.01 29.93 -62.43
N GLY A 674 85.04 29.19 -61.32
CA GLY A 674 84.02 28.19 -60.99
C GLY A 674 84.16 26.84 -61.73
N VAL A 675 85.27 26.61 -62.44
CA VAL A 675 85.58 25.37 -63.15
C VAL A 675 86.52 24.50 -62.32
N THR A 676 86.10 23.28 -61.99
CA THR A 676 86.93 22.26 -61.32
C THR A 676 87.45 21.27 -62.36
N VAL A 677 88.75 21.30 -62.66
CA VAL A 677 89.37 20.39 -63.64
C VAL A 677 89.43 18.97 -63.10
N THR A 678 89.16 17.98 -63.95
CA THR A 678 89.29 16.54 -63.65
C THR A 678 90.30 15.90 -64.60
N GLU A 679 90.74 14.67 -64.32
CA GLU A 679 91.77 13.98 -65.11
C GLU A 679 91.45 13.89 -66.62
N THR A 680 90.16 13.86 -66.99
CA THR A 680 89.71 13.73 -68.38
C THR A 680 88.76 14.84 -68.82
N GLY A 681 88.64 15.94 -68.06
CA GLY A 681 87.62 16.97 -68.31
C GLY A 681 87.51 18.06 -67.25
N ALA A 682 86.28 18.53 -66.99
CA ALA A 682 85.98 19.51 -65.95
C ALA A 682 84.58 19.32 -65.36
N LYS A 683 84.33 19.93 -64.19
CA LYS A 683 83.01 20.08 -63.57
C LYS A 683 82.72 21.55 -63.29
N VAL A 684 81.48 21.98 -63.49
CA VAL A 684 81.01 23.33 -63.18
C VAL A 684 79.73 23.27 -62.35
N THR A 685 79.60 24.13 -61.35
CA THR A 685 78.39 24.23 -60.53
C THR A 685 77.58 25.45 -60.96
N ILE A 686 76.31 25.26 -61.29
CA ILE A 686 75.42 26.32 -61.76
C ILE A 686 74.90 27.14 -60.59
N GLY A 687 75.14 28.45 -60.58
CA GLY A 687 74.60 29.38 -59.60
C GLY A 687 73.33 30.08 -60.10
N ASP A 688 72.51 30.56 -59.18
CA ASP A 688 71.25 31.26 -59.47
C ASP A 688 71.48 32.53 -60.29
N GLY A 689 70.84 32.63 -61.45
CA GLY A 689 70.94 33.75 -62.38
C GLY A 689 72.34 33.95 -63.00
N THR A 690 73.25 32.99 -62.84
CA THR A 690 74.65 33.11 -63.29
C THR A 690 74.97 32.21 -64.47
N THR A 691 75.91 32.65 -65.33
CA THR A 691 76.48 31.84 -66.41
C THR A 691 77.94 31.52 -66.12
N VAL A 692 78.29 30.24 -65.99
CA VAL A 692 79.68 29.79 -65.79
C VAL A 692 80.40 29.72 -67.13
N LYS A 693 81.46 30.51 -67.30
CA LYS A 693 82.26 30.57 -68.54
C LYS A 693 83.49 29.68 -68.43
N VAL A 694 83.57 28.69 -69.31
CA VAL A 694 84.63 27.68 -69.40
C VAL A 694 85.47 27.95 -70.65
N SER A 695 86.78 28.04 -70.51
CA SER A 695 87.71 28.03 -71.63
C SER A 695 88.29 26.63 -71.81
N LEU A 696 88.22 26.12 -73.05
CA LEU A 696 88.73 24.81 -73.43
C LEU A 696 89.85 24.97 -74.46
N GLU A 697 91.09 24.77 -74.04
CA GLU A 697 92.28 24.97 -74.84
C GLU A 697 92.84 23.64 -75.38
N ASN A 698 93.02 23.54 -76.70
CA ASN A 698 93.77 22.45 -77.35
C ASN A 698 95.13 22.96 -77.82
N PRO A 699 96.23 22.63 -77.14
CA PRO A 699 97.56 22.93 -77.63
C PRO A 699 97.86 22.06 -78.86
N THR A 700 98.56 22.63 -79.83
CA THR A 700 98.95 21.98 -81.08
C THR A 700 100.44 22.16 -81.35
N LYS A 701 101.05 21.14 -81.95
CA LYS A 701 102.43 21.20 -82.45
C LYS A 701 102.45 20.95 -83.95
N ALA A 702 103.06 21.84 -84.72
CA ALA A 702 103.31 21.64 -86.15
C ALA A 702 104.34 20.51 -86.33
N THR A 703 103.98 19.50 -87.11
CA THR A 703 104.88 18.42 -87.49
C THR A 703 105.54 18.77 -88.84
N PRO A 704 106.89 18.90 -88.92
CA PRO A 704 107.58 19.25 -90.16
C PRO A 704 107.32 18.23 -91.28
N PRO A 705 107.25 18.66 -92.56
CA PRO A 705 107.17 17.73 -93.68
C PRO A 705 108.51 17.00 -93.83
N GLY A 706 108.52 15.70 -93.53
CA GLY A 706 109.69 14.84 -93.61
C GLY A 706 109.41 13.61 -94.46
N THR A 707 110.11 13.57 -95.59
CA THR A 707 110.17 12.60 -96.69
C THR A 707 110.28 11.11 -96.32
N SER A 708 109.74 10.31 -97.24
CA SER A 708 109.74 8.85 -97.34
C SER A 708 111.06 8.11 -97.04
N THR A 709 110.87 6.98 -96.35
CA THR A 709 111.53 5.65 -96.52
C THR A 709 113.03 5.56 -96.24
N THR A 710 113.58 4.58 -95.51
CA THR A 710 113.29 3.15 -95.25
C THR A 710 114.00 2.79 -93.92
N THR A 711 113.61 1.82 -93.09
CA THR A 711 113.98 0.38 -93.20
C THR A 711 113.54 -0.39 -91.93
N PHE A 712 113.12 -1.65 -92.15
CA PHE A 712 113.10 -2.85 -91.29
C PHE A 712 112.76 -2.81 -89.77
N SER A 713 111.58 -3.38 -89.43
CA SER A 713 111.28 -4.58 -88.59
C SER A 713 112.11 -4.90 -87.32
N PRO A 714 111.64 -5.72 -86.34
CA PRO A 714 110.35 -6.45 -86.25
C PRO A 714 109.77 -6.59 -84.80
N THR A 715 108.69 -7.38 -84.69
CA THR A 715 108.17 -8.13 -83.50
C THR A 715 107.55 -7.34 -82.34
N GLY A 716 106.47 -7.76 -81.68
CA GLY A 716 105.64 -8.97 -81.72
C GLY A 716 104.35 -8.68 -80.92
N LEU A 717 103.21 -9.24 -81.33
CA LEU A 717 102.47 -10.31 -80.62
C LEU A 717 102.08 -9.93 -79.17
N ALA A 718 100.80 -9.64 -78.91
CA ALA A 718 99.73 -10.58 -78.57
C ALA A 718 99.92 -11.14 -77.14
N VAL A 719 98.93 -11.21 -76.25
CA VAL A 719 97.84 -12.20 -76.25
C VAL A 719 97.06 -12.05 -74.93
N THR A 720 95.73 -12.07 -75.07
CA THR A 720 94.63 -12.63 -74.24
C THR A 720 94.77 -13.04 -72.77
N GLY A 721 93.62 -12.94 -72.11
CA GLY A 721 93.12 -13.89 -71.08
C GLY A 721 93.47 -13.46 -69.66
N SER A 722 92.70 -13.69 -68.60
CA SER A 722 91.42 -14.35 -68.35
C SER A 722 91.49 -14.68 -66.85
N THR A 723 90.43 -14.41 -66.09
CA THR A 723 89.89 -15.22 -64.97
C THR A 723 90.79 -15.73 -63.83
N GLY A 724 90.27 -15.64 -62.59
CA GLY A 724 90.66 -16.55 -61.50
C GLY A 724 90.80 -15.84 -60.16
N VAL A 725 89.79 -15.77 -59.29
CA VAL A 725 89.35 -16.79 -58.31
C VAL A 725 90.20 -16.81 -57.02
N GLY A 726 89.54 -16.93 -55.86
CA GLY A 726 90.15 -17.37 -54.59
C GLY A 726 89.72 -16.52 -53.38
N ILE A 727 88.52 -16.65 -52.80
CA ILE A 727 87.99 -17.68 -51.87
C ILE A 727 88.53 -17.56 -50.42
N LEU A 728 87.60 -17.79 -49.46
CA LEU A 728 87.71 -18.34 -48.08
C LEU A 728 87.79 -17.31 -46.94
N VAL A 729 87.20 -17.48 -45.74
CA VAL A 729 86.19 -18.37 -45.11
C VAL A 729 86.04 -17.86 -43.66
N GLY A 730 84.94 -18.19 -42.96
CA GLY A 730 84.90 -18.23 -41.49
C GLY A 730 83.51 -17.89 -40.91
N ILE A 731 82.61 -18.87 -40.68
CA ILE A 731 82.30 -19.53 -39.38
C ILE A 731 81.68 -18.54 -38.37
N GLY A 732 80.54 -18.75 -37.69
CA GLY A 732 79.65 -19.90 -37.45
C GLY A 732 78.86 -19.66 -36.15
N ALA A 733 77.90 -20.55 -35.87
CA ALA A 733 77.13 -20.79 -34.62
C ALA A 733 75.79 -20.02 -34.44
N LEU A 734 74.61 -20.68 -34.61
CA LEU A 734 73.84 -21.55 -33.66
C LEU A 734 73.01 -20.68 -32.67
N LEU A 735 71.74 -20.91 -32.29
CA LEU A 735 70.78 -22.03 -32.40
C LEU A 735 69.41 -21.58 -31.82
N ALA A 736 68.32 -22.23 -32.28
CA ALA A 736 67.17 -22.74 -31.49
C ALA A 736 66.18 -21.77 -30.80
N LEU A 737 64.86 -22.04 -30.68
CA LEU A 737 64.02 -23.19 -31.04
C LEU A 737 62.52 -22.81 -30.87
N ALA A 738 61.68 -23.46 -31.70
CA ALA A 738 60.30 -23.93 -31.47
C ALA A 738 59.16 -22.89 -31.22
N GLY A 739 57.96 -23.03 -31.79
CA GLY A 739 57.36 -24.10 -32.57
C GLY A 739 55.86 -24.23 -32.24
N GLY A 740 55.04 -24.60 -33.24
CA GLY A 740 53.65 -25.08 -33.08
C GLY A 740 52.59 -24.07 -33.54
N ALA A 741 52.06 -24.09 -34.76
CA ALA A 741 51.16 -25.09 -35.37
C ALA A 741 49.74 -25.15 -34.73
N LEU A 742 48.72 -24.75 -35.51
CA LEU A 742 47.42 -25.40 -35.79
C LEU A 742 46.39 -24.31 -36.20
N VAL A 743 45.85 -24.31 -37.43
CA VAL A 743 44.76 -25.16 -37.96
C VAL A 743 43.37 -24.78 -37.40
N MET A 744 42.50 -24.40 -38.34
CA MET A 744 41.02 -24.47 -38.37
C MET A 744 40.22 -23.77 -37.25
N ARG A 745 39.29 -22.88 -37.66
CA ARG A 745 37.92 -23.34 -37.97
C ARG A 745 37.09 -22.32 -38.75
N ARG A 746 36.55 -22.84 -39.85
CA ARG A 746 35.39 -22.38 -40.62
C ARG A 746 34.14 -22.17 -39.75
N LYS A 747 33.30 -21.26 -40.26
CA LYS A 747 31.82 -21.29 -40.33
C LYS A 747 31.06 -21.30 -39.00
N ARG A 748 30.16 -20.32 -38.85
CA ARG A 748 28.77 -20.44 -39.34
C ARG A 748 28.07 -19.08 -39.30
N TYR A 749 27.59 -18.63 -40.45
CA TYR A 749 26.50 -17.67 -40.59
C TYR A 749 25.45 -18.35 -41.47
N ARG A 750 24.19 -18.28 -41.02
CA ARG A 750 22.94 -18.40 -41.80
C ARG A 750 22.63 -19.78 -42.42
N LYS A 751 21.37 -20.21 -42.54
CA LYS A 751 20.09 -19.50 -42.69
C LYS A 751 18.95 -20.56 -42.57
N VAL A 752 17.76 -20.06 -42.22
CA VAL A 752 16.40 -20.54 -42.60
C VAL A 752 15.95 -21.89 -42.08
#